data_AF-A0A7V5HZG2-F1
#
_entry.id   AF-A0A7V5HZG2-F1
#
_cell.length_a   1.000
_cell.length_b   1.000
_cell.length_c   1.000
_cell.angle_alpha   90.00
_cell.angle_beta   90.00
_cell.angle_gamma   90.00
#
_symmetry.space_group_name_H-M   'P 1'
#
loop_
_entity.id
_entity.type
_entity.pdbx_description
1 polymer ?
#
loop_
_entity_poly.entity_id
_entity_poly.type
_entity_poly.pdbx_seq_one_letter_code
_entity_poly.pdbx_strand_id
1 'polypeptide(L)'
;IVDEVNGGTTAQDLGIYTGQGGVASSVIHGEDINYVTWDTKLDLLNDGTGVDKGSIQITDRAGNVDIIDLSSATTLQDVKNLIEAGPNTNVEVQINPDGGGITIHDLNATPTQNLVIEEVGGGTTAQDLGIYTGQSGVAGDKVGDRIISYLNTVLLKTLNGGSGVGSVAGDDFQITQRDGVSFNVDISGAQTLQEVINLINNATGNTAVFASYDREGNGILLTDTSGGTGDLSVVSLNGSSAALDLGILKSVASDTLESDDLNPQYIARCTRLETLNGGEGVDPGKIRITDRSGQSAEVDLSSAETIGDVIDAINSSGVGVTASINSQGNGILITDTTGGTQSPLKVEDVGGTTARDLNILGSTTGTTIDGSFEVRVELGSEDTTLEGIRDAINNSDAKVYAAIINDGTEVNPYRLVITSKIGGERGRVIIDPEFSSGDPLEFTTAVEAQNAVLTFGEGAGSLLITDNSNSIDQAIPGVTLNLLGTSSESVYVNVSADIEGIKQSIMNLVDSYNDLIDAINTQQSYDEDTKEEGGPLFGNINLTYIRNGLLKAFTDPVEGATSINSIFEIGITADITGHLIVNESELTDALNNNLEGVRDLFSLSQNVALSSFGTVASASSTHPSGNFPVESVNNGDTSSDNWGNSGGGWNDGTRFTFPDYLTLTFDSLRTINKVVIYTLDSATYPASSYGIKDYELQYLLPGGDPDNTDDWETYVAVTGNTSGKITHYLPSISTQAIRLKINDSNDGEWSRIIEFEAYQATGIGGRLRNYLNSITDATTGLIATIEDSLLSQNESFQEKIEAQEDILEIRRESLWRQFTQMEQYLSMMQSQSNWLFQQISVLNALSTNQR
;
A
#
# COMPACT_ATOMS: atom_id res chain seq x y z
N ILE A 1 9.76 -37.94 36.89
CA ILE A 1 8.43 -37.59 37.45
C ILE A 1 8.31 -36.08 37.33
N VAL A 2 7.44 -35.64 36.45
CA VAL A 2 6.90 -34.28 36.39
C VAL A 2 5.45 -34.38 36.85
N ASP A 3 5.10 -33.57 37.85
CA ASP A 3 3.79 -33.57 38.52
C ASP A 3 3.42 -32.12 38.83
N GLU A 4 2.13 -31.87 39.07
CA GLU A 4 1.62 -30.55 39.39
C GLU A 4 1.94 -30.17 40.84
N VAL A 5 2.20 -28.89 41.08
CA VAL A 5 2.46 -28.37 42.43
C VAL A 5 1.42 -27.31 42.76
N ASN A 6 0.97 -27.28 44.03
CA ASN A 6 -0.01 -26.30 44.53
C ASN A 6 -1.36 -26.27 43.78
N GLY A 7 -1.76 -27.38 43.15
CA GLY A 7 -3.01 -27.46 42.39
C GLY A 7 -2.98 -26.71 41.06
N GLY A 8 -1.79 -26.44 40.51
CA GLY A 8 -1.62 -25.95 39.14
C GLY A 8 -1.93 -27.00 38.09
N THR A 9 -1.96 -26.57 36.83
CA THR A 9 -2.12 -27.39 35.62
C THR A 9 -0.97 -27.20 34.64
N THR A 10 0.09 -26.50 35.03
CA THR A 10 1.14 -26.05 34.09
C THR A 10 1.89 -27.20 33.43
N ALA A 11 2.18 -28.28 34.16
CA ALA A 11 2.83 -29.43 33.54
C ALA A 11 1.90 -30.14 32.55
N GLN A 12 0.59 -30.15 32.82
CA GLN A 12 -0.44 -30.71 31.96
C GLN A 12 -0.67 -29.82 30.73
N ASP A 13 -0.70 -28.50 30.91
CA ASP A 13 -0.83 -27.48 29.87
C ASP A 13 0.42 -27.40 28.96
N LEU A 14 1.57 -27.85 29.47
CA LEU A 14 2.81 -28.03 28.71
C LEU A 14 2.99 -29.46 28.17
N GLY A 15 2.01 -30.33 28.37
CA GLY A 15 2.03 -31.73 27.92
C GLY A 15 3.02 -32.63 28.68
N ILE A 16 3.85 -32.10 29.57
CA ILE A 16 4.93 -32.85 30.24
C ILE A 16 4.49 -33.54 31.54
N TYR A 17 3.19 -33.60 31.85
CA TYR A 17 2.68 -34.24 33.05
C TYR A 17 2.85 -35.76 33.01
N THR A 18 3.51 -36.34 34.02
CA THR A 18 3.76 -37.80 34.10
C THR A 18 3.03 -38.48 35.25
N GLY A 19 2.26 -37.71 36.02
CA GLY A 19 1.62 -38.16 37.25
C GLY A 19 2.59 -38.68 38.32
N GLN A 20 2.03 -39.13 39.44
CA GLN A 20 2.78 -39.65 40.59
C GLN A 20 3.56 -40.96 40.26
N GLY A 21 3.20 -41.65 39.18
CA GLY A 21 3.85 -42.88 38.72
C GLY A 21 5.14 -42.67 37.93
N GLY A 22 5.30 -41.51 37.30
CA GLY A 22 6.45 -41.21 36.45
C GLY A 22 6.53 -42.03 35.15
N VAL A 23 7.57 -41.74 34.36
CA VAL A 23 7.92 -42.52 33.15
C VAL A 23 9.19 -43.31 33.43
N ALA A 24 9.23 -44.57 33.01
CA ALA A 24 10.42 -45.44 33.08
C ALA A 24 11.40 -45.16 31.92
N SER A 25 11.68 -43.88 31.68
CA SER A 25 12.57 -43.39 30.63
C SER A 25 13.47 -42.29 31.20
N SER A 26 14.68 -42.15 30.68
CA SER A 26 15.57 -41.01 30.98
C SER A 26 15.13 -39.71 30.28
N VAL A 27 14.13 -39.79 29.40
CA VAL A 27 13.54 -38.66 28.66
C VAL A 27 12.04 -38.66 28.86
N ILE A 28 11.47 -37.48 29.16
CA ILE A 28 10.02 -37.26 29.17
C ILE A 28 9.69 -36.59 27.85
N HIS A 29 8.96 -37.29 26.99
CA HIS A 29 8.32 -36.69 25.83
C HIS A 29 7.00 -36.09 26.32
N GLY A 30 6.79 -34.79 26.09
CA GLY A 30 5.49 -34.18 26.39
C GLY A 30 4.41 -34.75 25.47
N GLU A 31 3.18 -34.84 25.98
CA GLU A 31 1.98 -34.96 25.19
C GLU A 31 1.81 -33.73 24.31
N ASP A 32 1.05 -33.89 23.23
CA ASP A 32 0.66 -32.75 22.42
C ASP A 32 -0.18 -31.77 23.24
N ILE A 33 -0.06 -30.49 22.89
CA ILE A 33 -0.88 -29.42 23.47
C ILE A 33 -1.59 -28.60 22.39
N ASN A 34 -1.38 -28.92 21.11
CA ASN A 34 -1.95 -28.22 19.97
C ASN A 34 -3.19 -28.96 19.45
N TYR A 35 -4.35 -28.60 19.99
CA TYR A 35 -5.65 -29.20 19.65
C TYR A 35 -6.57 -28.18 18.98
N VAL A 36 -7.46 -28.66 18.11
CA VAL A 36 -8.53 -27.81 17.59
C VAL A 36 -9.61 -27.57 18.65
N THR A 37 -10.18 -26.37 18.62
CA THR A 37 -11.38 -25.99 19.37
C THR A 37 -12.41 -25.45 18.39
N TRP A 38 -13.65 -25.26 18.83
CA TRP A 38 -14.67 -24.69 17.95
C TRP A 38 -14.35 -23.24 17.54
N ASP A 39 -13.59 -22.50 18.35
CA ASP A 39 -13.15 -21.13 18.06
C ASP A 39 -11.90 -21.09 17.15
N THR A 40 -11.31 -22.25 16.81
CA THR A 40 -10.15 -22.31 15.91
C THR A 40 -10.54 -21.78 14.54
N LYS A 41 -9.80 -20.76 14.08
CA LYS A 41 -9.98 -20.14 12.75
C LYS A 41 -9.55 -21.11 11.64
N LEU A 42 -10.30 -21.11 10.54
CA LEU A 42 -10.01 -21.99 9.41
C LEU A 42 -8.65 -21.68 8.76
N ASP A 43 -8.23 -20.42 8.74
CA ASP A 43 -6.97 -19.97 8.16
C ASP A 43 -5.73 -20.49 8.92
N LEU A 44 -5.89 -21.03 10.13
CA LEU A 44 -4.79 -21.60 10.93
C LEU A 44 -4.62 -23.10 10.73
N LEU A 45 -5.55 -23.74 10.01
CA LEU A 45 -5.52 -25.18 9.76
C LEU A 45 -4.50 -25.52 8.68
N ASN A 46 -4.16 -26.81 8.59
CA ASN A 46 -3.29 -27.37 7.56
C ASN A 46 -1.91 -26.68 7.51
N ASP A 47 -1.24 -26.61 8.66
CA ASP A 47 0.05 -25.92 8.82
C ASP A 47 0.03 -24.44 8.41
N GLY A 48 -1.13 -23.80 8.57
CA GLY A 48 -1.33 -22.38 8.25
C GLY A 48 -1.63 -22.12 6.77
N THR A 49 -1.79 -23.17 5.95
CA THR A 49 -2.29 -23.00 4.57
C THR A 49 -3.77 -22.69 4.53
N GLY A 50 -4.54 -23.13 5.53
CA GLY A 50 -5.96 -22.82 5.70
C GLY A 50 -6.91 -23.86 5.08
N VAL A 51 -8.17 -23.45 4.84
CA VAL A 51 -9.21 -24.25 4.18
C VAL A 51 -9.76 -23.47 2.99
N ASP A 52 -9.74 -24.03 1.78
CA ASP A 52 -10.38 -23.42 0.62
C ASP A 52 -11.90 -23.43 0.84
N LYS A 53 -12.53 -22.26 0.91
CA LYS A 53 -13.92 -22.13 1.33
C LYS A 53 -14.84 -22.26 0.13
N GLY A 54 -15.56 -23.36 0.07
CA GLY A 54 -16.48 -23.66 -1.03
C GLY A 54 -17.71 -24.40 -0.53
N SER A 55 -18.37 -25.11 -1.45
CA SER A 55 -19.49 -25.98 -1.11
C SER A 55 -19.03 -27.44 -1.05
N ILE A 56 -19.58 -28.19 -0.11
CA ILE A 56 -19.40 -29.63 -0.01
C ILE A 56 -20.75 -30.32 -0.15
N GLN A 57 -20.76 -31.53 -0.69
CA GLN A 57 -21.95 -32.37 -0.73
C GLN A 57 -21.81 -33.47 0.31
N ILE A 58 -22.78 -33.55 1.22
CA ILE A 58 -22.89 -34.64 2.18
C ILE A 58 -24.08 -35.51 1.78
N THR A 59 -23.82 -36.79 1.56
CA THR A 59 -24.86 -37.80 1.46
C THR A 59 -24.80 -38.69 2.69
N ASP A 60 -25.84 -38.62 3.52
CA ASP A 60 -25.93 -39.41 4.73
C ASP A 60 -26.15 -40.91 4.43
N ARG A 61 -26.11 -41.74 5.47
CA ARG A 61 -26.23 -43.19 5.27
C ARG A 61 -27.66 -43.65 5.01
N ALA A 62 -28.66 -42.76 5.13
CA ALA A 62 -30.03 -43.00 4.70
C ALA A 62 -30.26 -42.64 3.21
N GLY A 63 -29.29 -41.99 2.57
CA GLY A 63 -29.35 -41.56 1.16
C GLY A 63 -29.87 -40.14 0.97
N ASN A 64 -30.02 -39.36 2.03
CA ASN A 64 -30.36 -37.95 1.93
C ASN A 64 -29.12 -37.15 1.56
N VAL A 65 -29.30 -36.10 0.75
CA VAL A 65 -28.21 -35.27 0.22
C VAL A 65 -28.44 -33.83 0.63
N ASP A 66 -27.39 -33.18 1.14
CA ASP A 66 -27.31 -31.73 1.28
C ASP A 66 -26.05 -31.21 0.58
N ILE A 67 -26.20 -30.03 -0.04
CA ILE A 67 -25.06 -29.22 -0.48
C ILE A 67 -24.91 -28.11 0.56
N ILE A 68 -23.79 -28.10 1.26
CA ILE A 68 -23.47 -27.18 2.34
C ILE A 68 -22.49 -26.14 1.79
N ASP A 69 -22.91 -24.88 1.78
CA ASP A 69 -22.04 -23.76 1.43
C ASP A 69 -21.27 -23.29 2.67
N LEU A 70 -19.94 -23.40 2.62
CA LEU A 70 -19.01 -23.02 3.69
C LEU A 70 -18.25 -21.72 3.36
N SER A 71 -18.60 -21.01 2.28
CA SER A 71 -17.92 -19.77 1.86
C SER A 71 -17.88 -18.68 2.93
N SER A 72 -18.92 -18.60 3.77
CA SER A 72 -18.99 -17.61 4.87
C SER A 72 -18.35 -18.07 6.18
N ALA A 73 -17.80 -19.29 6.25
CA ALA A 73 -17.24 -19.84 7.48
C ALA A 73 -15.90 -19.17 7.82
N THR A 74 -15.71 -18.87 9.10
CA THR A 74 -14.44 -18.32 9.63
C THR A 74 -13.80 -19.21 10.68
N THR A 75 -14.60 -20.02 11.37
CA THR A 75 -14.18 -20.92 12.45
C THR A 75 -14.72 -22.34 12.26
N LEU A 76 -14.18 -23.32 12.99
CA LEU A 76 -14.74 -24.67 13.04
C LEU A 76 -16.18 -24.68 13.60
N GLN A 77 -16.54 -23.73 14.46
CA GLN A 77 -17.92 -23.57 14.94
C GLN A 77 -18.87 -23.22 13.79
N ASP A 78 -18.46 -22.34 12.87
CA ASP A 78 -19.26 -22.00 11.69
C ASP A 78 -19.46 -23.23 10.79
N VAL A 79 -18.38 -23.99 10.56
CA VAL A 79 -18.43 -25.24 9.79
C VAL A 79 -19.42 -26.23 10.41
N LYS A 80 -19.33 -26.46 11.73
CA LYS A 80 -20.28 -27.31 12.47
C LYS A 80 -21.71 -26.82 12.28
N ASN A 81 -21.96 -25.54 12.49
CA ASN A 81 -23.30 -24.96 12.40
C ASN A 81 -23.89 -25.11 10.99
N LEU A 82 -23.08 -24.90 9.94
CA LEU A 82 -23.51 -24.98 8.55
C LEU A 82 -23.80 -26.43 8.13
N ILE A 83 -22.95 -27.38 8.51
CA ILE A 83 -23.17 -28.81 8.24
C ILE A 83 -24.43 -29.31 8.95
N GLU A 84 -24.59 -29.01 10.23
CA GLU A 84 -25.73 -29.49 11.04
C GLU A 84 -27.05 -28.76 10.75
N ALA A 85 -27.00 -27.61 10.10
CA ALA A 85 -28.18 -26.91 9.59
C ALA A 85 -28.73 -27.51 8.29
N GLY A 86 -28.05 -28.51 7.70
CA GLY A 86 -28.49 -29.25 6.53
C GLY A 86 -29.92 -29.80 6.72
N PRO A 87 -30.89 -29.44 5.87
CA PRO A 87 -32.30 -29.78 6.10
C PRO A 87 -32.65 -31.24 5.80
N ASN A 88 -31.81 -31.97 5.07
CA ASN A 88 -32.14 -33.33 4.61
C ASN A 88 -31.25 -34.40 5.25
N THR A 89 -29.98 -34.10 5.51
CA THR A 89 -29.01 -35.01 6.13
C THR A 89 -29.18 -35.01 7.65
N ASN A 90 -28.86 -36.15 8.27
CA ASN A 90 -28.92 -36.31 9.72
C ASN A 90 -27.53 -36.68 10.26
N VAL A 91 -26.66 -35.67 10.35
CA VAL A 91 -25.27 -35.81 10.77
C VAL A 91 -24.96 -34.85 11.93
N GLU A 92 -23.97 -35.21 12.74
CA GLU A 92 -23.39 -34.38 13.80
C GLU A 92 -21.88 -34.24 13.57
N VAL A 93 -21.35 -33.03 13.75
CA VAL A 93 -19.92 -32.75 13.71
C VAL A 93 -19.35 -32.76 15.13
N GLN A 94 -18.34 -33.59 15.35
CA GLN A 94 -17.65 -33.72 16.63
C GLN A 94 -16.15 -33.42 16.44
N ILE A 95 -15.47 -32.91 17.47
CA ILE A 95 -14.00 -32.89 17.47
C ILE A 95 -13.50 -34.31 17.70
N ASN A 96 -12.47 -34.73 16.97
CA ASN A 96 -11.87 -36.05 17.14
C ASN A 96 -11.42 -36.26 18.60
N PRO A 97 -11.43 -37.50 19.11
CA PRO A 97 -10.99 -37.77 20.49
C PRO A 97 -9.55 -37.35 20.80
N ASP A 98 -8.68 -37.29 19.79
CA ASP A 98 -7.30 -36.82 19.87
C ASP A 98 -7.15 -35.30 19.68
N GLY A 99 -8.24 -34.58 19.47
CA GLY A 99 -8.28 -33.14 19.21
C GLY A 99 -7.58 -32.68 17.93
N GLY A 100 -7.21 -33.60 17.02
CA GLY A 100 -6.45 -33.28 15.80
C GLY A 100 -7.32 -32.86 14.61
N GLY A 101 -8.62 -33.11 14.66
CA GLY A 101 -9.55 -32.79 13.57
C GLY A 101 -11.01 -32.96 13.93
N ILE A 102 -11.87 -33.14 12.92
CA ILE A 102 -13.32 -33.27 13.10
C ILE A 102 -13.86 -34.58 12.52
N THR A 103 -14.87 -35.14 13.19
CA THR A 103 -15.58 -36.35 12.79
C THR A 103 -17.00 -35.99 12.34
N ILE A 104 -17.44 -36.56 11.22
CA ILE A 104 -18.84 -36.53 10.79
C ILE A 104 -19.52 -37.82 11.25
N HIS A 105 -20.36 -37.70 12.27
CA HIS A 105 -21.13 -38.78 12.87
C HIS A 105 -22.51 -38.87 12.22
N ASP A 106 -22.86 -40.03 11.68
CA ASP A 106 -24.18 -40.26 11.06
C ASP A 106 -25.18 -40.73 12.12
N LEU A 107 -26.27 -39.98 12.29
CA LEU A 107 -27.29 -40.23 13.32
C LEU A 107 -28.45 -41.13 12.82
N ASN A 108 -28.35 -41.69 11.62
CA ASN A 108 -29.42 -42.49 11.03
C ASN A 108 -29.47 -43.91 11.64
N ALA A 109 -30.59 -44.25 12.27
CA ALA A 109 -30.77 -45.55 12.94
C ALA A 109 -30.77 -46.78 12.00
N THR A 110 -31.02 -46.58 10.70
CA THR A 110 -31.05 -47.65 9.68
C THR A 110 -30.33 -47.22 8.40
N PRO A 111 -29.01 -47.44 8.31
CA PRO A 111 -28.23 -47.08 7.12
C PRO A 111 -28.54 -48.03 5.95
N THR A 112 -28.65 -47.47 4.74
CA THR A 112 -28.85 -48.20 3.48
C THR A 112 -27.63 -48.13 2.56
N GLN A 113 -26.69 -47.22 2.85
CA GLN A 113 -25.47 -46.98 2.08
C GLN A 113 -24.34 -46.41 2.95
N ASN A 114 -23.22 -46.06 2.32
CA ASN A 114 -22.07 -45.41 2.95
C ASN A 114 -22.31 -43.90 3.11
N LEU A 115 -21.62 -43.29 4.08
CA LEU A 115 -21.55 -41.84 4.23
C LEU A 115 -20.60 -41.30 3.16
N VAL A 116 -21.10 -40.42 2.29
CA VAL A 116 -20.34 -39.85 1.17
C VAL A 116 -20.20 -38.34 1.38
N ILE A 117 -18.96 -37.84 1.31
CA ILE A 117 -18.62 -36.43 1.43
C ILE A 117 -17.73 -36.09 0.24
N GLU A 118 -18.21 -35.17 -0.59
CA GLU A 118 -17.60 -34.80 -1.87
C GLU A 118 -17.45 -33.28 -1.98
N GLU A 119 -16.50 -32.85 -2.81
CA GLU A 119 -16.33 -31.45 -3.18
C GLU A 119 -17.39 -31.02 -4.21
N VAL A 120 -17.82 -29.77 -4.15
CA VAL A 120 -18.69 -29.15 -5.16
C VAL A 120 -17.93 -28.04 -5.86
N GLY A 121 -18.02 -27.99 -7.19
CA GLY A 121 -17.39 -26.91 -7.98
C GLY A 121 -15.88 -27.03 -8.18
N GLY A 122 -15.26 -28.14 -7.74
CA GLY A 122 -13.84 -28.42 -7.98
C GLY A 122 -12.86 -27.82 -6.95
N GLY A 123 -13.36 -27.35 -5.80
CA GLY A 123 -12.52 -26.93 -4.66
C GLY A 123 -11.98 -28.10 -3.83
N THR A 124 -11.27 -27.78 -2.74
CA THR A 124 -10.64 -28.74 -1.80
C THR A 124 -11.20 -28.65 -0.37
N THR A 125 -12.37 -28.04 -0.18
CA THR A 125 -12.93 -27.71 1.14
C THR A 125 -13.04 -28.93 2.07
N ALA A 126 -13.60 -30.04 1.60
CA ALA A 126 -13.73 -31.26 2.41
C ALA A 126 -12.37 -31.95 2.65
N GLN A 127 -11.43 -31.87 1.70
CA GLN A 127 -10.07 -32.40 1.81
C GLN A 127 -9.27 -31.61 2.86
N ASP A 128 -9.35 -30.30 2.81
CA ASP A 128 -8.70 -29.39 3.75
C ASP A 128 -9.26 -29.56 5.17
N LEU A 129 -10.55 -29.86 5.29
CA LEU A 129 -11.19 -30.21 6.58
C LEU A 129 -10.91 -31.66 7.02
N GLY A 130 -10.23 -32.47 6.20
CA GLY A 130 -9.91 -33.87 6.49
C GLY A 130 -11.12 -34.83 6.43
N ILE A 131 -12.28 -34.37 5.97
CA ILE A 131 -13.55 -35.12 5.99
C ILE A 131 -13.95 -35.69 4.64
N TYR A 132 -13.18 -35.46 3.59
CA TYR A 132 -13.45 -36.02 2.26
C TYR A 132 -13.46 -37.56 2.28
N THR A 133 -14.44 -38.17 1.62
CA THR A 133 -14.54 -39.64 1.49
C THR A 133 -14.62 -40.11 0.04
N GLY A 134 -14.84 -39.18 -0.90
CA GLY A 134 -15.06 -39.46 -2.31
C GLY A 134 -16.28 -40.36 -2.56
N GLN A 135 -16.46 -40.77 -3.80
CA GLN A 135 -17.67 -41.48 -4.24
C GLN A 135 -17.90 -42.84 -3.57
N SER A 136 -16.85 -43.49 -3.06
CA SER A 136 -16.96 -44.78 -2.39
C SER A 136 -17.53 -44.67 -0.98
N GLY A 137 -17.38 -43.52 -0.33
CA GLY A 137 -17.82 -43.26 1.03
C GLY A 137 -17.20 -44.17 2.10
N VAL A 138 -17.67 -44.03 3.34
CA VAL A 138 -17.26 -44.87 4.48
C VAL A 138 -18.44 -45.60 5.14
N ALA A 139 -18.18 -46.81 5.63
CA ALA A 139 -19.16 -47.61 6.35
C ALA A 139 -19.17 -47.22 7.85
N GLY A 140 -19.84 -46.12 8.18
CA GLY A 140 -19.87 -45.58 9.55
C GLY A 140 -19.63 -44.07 9.57
N ASP A 141 -19.05 -43.61 10.67
CA ASP A 141 -18.62 -42.22 10.82
C ASP A 141 -17.35 -41.97 10.02
N LYS A 142 -17.22 -40.76 9.48
CA LYS A 142 -15.95 -40.30 8.91
C LYS A 142 -15.17 -39.60 10.01
N VAL A 143 -14.24 -40.32 10.62
CA VAL A 143 -13.19 -39.70 11.45
C VAL A 143 -12.27 -38.93 10.52
N GLY A 144 -12.24 -37.61 10.66
CA GLY A 144 -11.46 -36.75 9.78
C GLY A 144 -9.97 -36.86 10.06
N ASP A 145 -9.18 -36.61 9.02
CA ASP A 145 -7.73 -36.58 9.12
C ASP A 145 -7.29 -35.38 9.96
N ARG A 146 -6.08 -35.41 10.49
CA ARG A 146 -5.55 -34.31 11.27
C ARG A 146 -5.42 -33.04 10.41
N ILE A 147 -5.84 -31.91 10.97
CA ILE A 147 -5.90 -30.58 10.32
C ILE A 147 -5.08 -29.52 11.08
N ILE A 148 -4.40 -29.90 12.16
CA ILE A 148 -3.45 -29.06 12.89
C ILE A 148 -2.22 -29.90 13.26
N SER A 149 -1.00 -29.43 13.00
CA SER A 149 0.22 -30.17 13.37
C SER A 149 0.47 -30.19 14.88
N TYR A 150 1.24 -31.19 15.31
CA TYR A 150 1.89 -31.17 16.63
C TYR A 150 2.89 -30.01 16.71
N LEU A 151 3.28 -29.63 17.93
CA LEU A 151 4.40 -28.70 18.11
C LEU A 151 5.67 -29.26 17.44
N ASN A 152 6.36 -28.41 16.68
CA ASN A 152 7.62 -28.72 15.99
C ASN A 152 7.53 -29.92 15.02
N THR A 153 6.39 -30.09 14.35
CA THR A 153 6.27 -31.00 13.21
C THR A 153 5.39 -30.39 12.14
N VAL A 154 5.26 -31.10 11.03
CA VAL A 154 4.37 -30.77 9.91
C VAL A 154 3.48 -31.96 9.60
N LEU A 155 2.31 -31.68 9.05
CA LEU A 155 1.37 -32.71 8.61
C LEU A 155 1.93 -33.42 7.37
N LEU A 156 1.79 -34.75 7.29
CA LEU A 156 2.26 -35.47 6.10
C LEU A 156 1.51 -35.06 4.84
N LYS A 157 0.26 -34.60 4.96
CA LYS A 157 -0.56 -34.17 3.82
C LYS A 157 -0.15 -32.82 3.23
N THR A 158 0.60 -31.99 3.98
CA THR A 158 1.07 -30.68 3.51
C THR A 158 2.47 -30.76 2.89
N LEU A 159 3.16 -31.89 3.02
CA LEU A 159 4.47 -32.12 2.38
C LEU A 159 4.35 -32.25 0.85
N ASN A 160 5.50 -32.17 0.16
CA ASN A 160 5.63 -32.28 -1.29
C ASN A 160 4.71 -31.32 -2.04
N GLY A 161 4.72 -30.06 -1.61
CA GLY A 161 3.88 -28.98 -2.14
C GLY A 161 2.39 -29.20 -1.94
N GLY A 162 2.00 -29.98 -0.93
CA GLY A 162 0.60 -30.35 -0.65
C GLY A 162 0.14 -31.64 -1.33
N SER A 163 1.03 -32.35 -2.03
CA SER A 163 0.73 -33.68 -2.58
C SER A 163 0.70 -34.76 -1.49
N GLY A 164 1.36 -34.48 -0.37
CA GLY A 164 1.47 -35.34 0.78
C GLY A 164 2.47 -36.49 0.64
N VAL A 165 2.43 -37.41 1.61
CA VAL A 165 3.21 -38.65 1.60
C VAL A 165 2.25 -39.83 1.40
N GLY A 166 2.38 -40.54 0.29
CA GLY A 166 1.55 -41.71 -0.01
C GLY A 166 1.99 -42.93 0.78
N SER A 167 1.03 -43.62 1.42
CA SER A 167 1.27 -44.88 2.12
C SER A 167 0.32 -45.98 1.65
N VAL A 168 0.67 -47.23 1.92
CA VAL A 168 -0.17 -48.41 1.66
C VAL A 168 -0.39 -49.19 2.95
N ALA A 169 -1.42 -50.03 3.00
CA ALA A 169 -1.63 -50.88 4.17
C ALA A 169 -0.49 -51.90 4.34
N GLY A 170 0.18 -51.89 5.49
CA GLY A 170 1.33 -52.73 5.81
C GLY A 170 2.66 -52.04 5.53
N ASP A 171 3.76 -52.81 5.47
CA ASP A 171 5.11 -52.24 5.32
C ASP A 171 5.25 -51.38 4.05
N ASP A 172 5.68 -50.14 4.20
CA ASP A 172 5.85 -49.16 3.12
C ASP A 172 7.27 -49.19 2.53
N PHE A 173 8.28 -49.35 3.36
CA PHE A 173 9.67 -49.39 2.93
C PHE A 173 10.55 -50.24 3.86
N GLN A 174 11.72 -50.63 3.34
CA GLN A 174 12.75 -51.35 4.08
C GLN A 174 14.02 -50.51 4.15
N ILE A 175 14.60 -50.42 5.34
CA ILE A 175 15.91 -49.82 5.58
C ILE A 175 16.92 -50.95 5.80
N THR A 176 18.02 -50.92 5.06
CA THR A 176 19.18 -51.81 5.24
C THR A 176 20.32 -51.00 5.86
N GLN A 177 20.73 -51.44 7.04
CA GLN A 177 21.87 -50.92 7.80
C GLN A 177 23.19 -51.30 7.13
N ARG A 178 24.25 -50.56 7.46
CA ARG A 178 25.61 -50.77 6.93
C ARG A 178 26.22 -52.12 7.34
N ASP A 179 25.74 -52.73 8.41
CA ASP A 179 26.13 -54.08 8.83
C ASP A 179 25.36 -55.20 8.10
N GLY A 180 24.40 -54.82 7.25
CA GLY A 180 23.56 -55.70 6.44
C GLY A 180 22.24 -56.09 7.09
N VAL A 181 21.96 -55.69 8.34
CA VAL A 181 20.66 -55.92 8.98
C VAL A 181 19.60 -55.05 8.31
N SER A 182 18.45 -55.62 7.99
CA SER A 182 17.33 -54.88 7.39
C SER A 182 16.08 -54.97 8.24
N PHE A 183 15.28 -53.91 8.25
CA PHE A 183 13.99 -53.85 8.93
C PHE A 183 12.98 -53.08 8.07
N ASN A 184 11.70 -53.39 8.27
CA ASN A 184 10.61 -52.78 7.53
C ASN A 184 9.93 -51.71 8.39
N VAL A 185 9.37 -50.70 7.73
CA VAL A 185 8.63 -49.60 8.35
C VAL A 185 7.27 -49.47 7.67
N ASP A 186 6.21 -49.47 8.47
CA ASP A 186 4.82 -49.20 8.08
C ASP A 186 4.46 -47.81 8.63
N ILE A 187 4.09 -46.89 7.74
CA ILE A 187 3.67 -45.52 8.07
C ILE A 187 2.18 -45.26 7.82
N SER A 188 1.40 -46.30 7.53
CA SER A 188 -0.03 -46.16 7.19
C SER A 188 -0.88 -45.54 8.30
N GLY A 189 -0.41 -45.54 9.55
CA GLY A 189 -1.05 -44.87 10.69
C GLY A 189 -0.49 -43.49 11.05
N ALA A 190 0.53 -43.00 10.34
CA ALA A 190 1.13 -41.69 10.63
C ALA A 190 0.36 -40.56 9.95
N GLN A 191 0.26 -39.42 10.63
CA GLN A 191 -0.34 -38.19 10.09
C GLN A 191 0.66 -37.01 10.10
N THR A 192 1.78 -37.14 10.81
CA THR A 192 2.84 -36.12 10.91
C THR A 192 4.23 -36.69 10.66
N LEU A 193 5.16 -35.81 10.30
CA LEU A 193 6.56 -36.17 10.07
C LEU A 193 7.24 -36.74 11.33
N GLN A 194 6.88 -36.22 12.50
CA GLN A 194 7.39 -36.73 13.78
C GLN A 194 6.95 -38.17 14.04
N GLU A 195 5.73 -38.54 13.67
CA GLU A 195 5.25 -39.92 13.79
C GLU A 195 6.02 -40.86 12.87
N VAL A 196 6.34 -40.44 11.65
CA VAL A 196 7.20 -41.19 10.73
C VAL A 196 8.58 -41.43 11.34
N ILE A 197 9.22 -40.39 11.88
CA ILE A 197 10.50 -40.49 12.58
C ILE A 197 10.40 -41.49 13.74
N ASN A 198 9.32 -41.42 14.53
CA ASN A 198 9.08 -42.32 15.64
C ASN A 198 8.88 -43.77 15.17
N LEU A 199 8.20 -43.99 14.04
CA LEU A 199 7.97 -45.33 13.48
C LEU A 199 9.27 -45.94 12.94
N ILE A 200 10.15 -45.16 12.30
CA ILE A 200 11.48 -45.61 11.89
C ILE A 200 12.33 -45.99 13.12
N ASN A 201 12.38 -45.12 14.12
CA ASN A 201 13.18 -45.33 15.33
C ASN A 201 12.71 -46.53 16.16
N ASN A 202 11.40 -46.80 16.18
CA ASN A 202 10.81 -47.90 16.94
C ASN A 202 10.52 -49.15 16.08
N ALA A 203 10.93 -49.16 14.80
CA ALA A 203 10.66 -50.26 13.89
C ALA A 203 11.24 -51.57 14.41
N THR A 204 10.46 -52.65 14.30
CA THR A 204 10.90 -53.97 14.77
C THR A 204 12.11 -54.45 13.95
N GLY A 205 13.24 -54.66 14.62
CA GLY A 205 14.49 -55.07 13.97
C GLY A 205 15.45 -53.93 13.66
N ASN A 206 15.07 -52.67 13.92
CA ASN A 206 16.01 -51.56 13.95
C ASN A 206 16.95 -51.72 15.15
N THR A 207 18.26 -51.81 14.88
CA THR A 207 19.29 -52.04 15.90
C THR A 207 20.28 -50.88 16.04
N ALA A 208 20.40 -50.02 15.03
CA ALA A 208 21.44 -48.99 15.00
C ALA A 208 21.12 -47.75 14.15
N VAL A 209 19.97 -47.68 13.48
CA VAL A 209 19.58 -46.49 12.70
C VAL A 209 18.75 -45.56 13.57
N PHE A 210 19.15 -44.29 13.60
CA PHE A 210 18.42 -43.22 14.26
C PHE A 210 17.95 -42.21 13.21
N ALA A 211 16.63 -42.00 13.14
CA ALA A 211 15.99 -40.96 12.36
C ALA A 211 15.79 -39.70 13.21
N SER A 212 16.06 -38.54 12.63
CA SER A 212 15.73 -37.22 13.16
C SER A 212 15.31 -36.30 12.03
N TYR A 213 14.85 -35.09 12.35
CA TYR A 213 14.92 -34.01 11.37
C TYR A 213 16.38 -33.80 10.95
N ASP A 214 16.58 -33.36 9.72
CA ASP A 214 17.86 -32.82 9.29
C ASP A 214 18.16 -31.50 10.00
N ARG A 215 19.31 -30.92 9.68
CA ARG A 215 19.81 -29.74 10.38
C ARG A 215 19.09 -28.47 9.92
N GLU A 216 18.74 -28.43 8.65
CA GLU A 216 18.04 -27.36 7.95
C GLU A 216 16.55 -27.30 8.35
N GLY A 217 15.99 -28.43 8.81
CA GLY A 217 14.61 -28.55 9.28
C GLY A 217 13.60 -28.76 8.17
N ASN A 218 14.05 -29.10 6.95
CA ASN A 218 13.21 -29.36 5.78
C ASN A 218 13.18 -30.85 5.37
N GLY A 219 13.86 -31.73 6.12
CA GLY A 219 13.98 -33.14 5.77
C GLY A 219 14.18 -34.10 6.94
N ILE A 220 14.49 -35.35 6.60
CA ILE A 220 14.81 -36.45 7.52
C ILE A 220 16.30 -36.80 7.37
N LEU A 221 16.99 -36.90 8.51
CA LEU A 221 18.32 -37.46 8.61
C LEU A 221 18.26 -38.86 9.21
N LEU A 222 18.77 -39.86 8.49
CA LEU A 222 19.02 -41.21 9.00
C LEU A 222 20.50 -41.35 9.35
N THR A 223 20.81 -41.73 10.58
CA THR A 223 22.18 -41.99 11.06
C THR A 223 22.33 -43.45 11.47
N ASP A 224 23.22 -44.19 10.82
CA ASP A 224 23.57 -45.56 11.14
C ASP A 224 24.80 -45.62 12.06
N THR A 225 24.64 -46.27 13.21
CA THR A 225 25.70 -46.42 14.22
C THR A 225 26.23 -47.86 14.34
N SER A 226 25.88 -48.75 13.41
CA SER A 226 26.24 -50.18 13.42
C SER A 226 27.75 -50.42 13.21
N GLY A 227 28.45 -49.46 12.59
CA GLY A 227 29.88 -49.57 12.26
C GLY A 227 30.17 -50.55 11.10
N GLY A 228 29.13 -50.94 10.35
CA GLY A 228 29.28 -51.76 9.15
C GLY A 228 29.95 -51.01 7.99
N THR A 229 30.30 -51.75 6.93
CA THR A 229 30.98 -51.20 5.74
C THR A 229 30.14 -51.25 4.47
N GLY A 230 28.93 -51.83 4.55
CA GLY A 230 27.96 -51.77 3.46
C GLY A 230 27.35 -50.38 3.31
N ASP A 231 26.43 -50.26 2.37
CA ASP A 231 25.67 -49.05 2.15
C ASP A 231 24.47 -48.98 3.11
N LEU A 232 24.19 -47.80 3.64
CA LEU A 232 22.90 -47.48 4.23
C LEU A 232 21.93 -47.25 3.08
N SER A 233 20.85 -48.04 3.00
CA SER A 233 19.92 -47.96 1.87
C SER A 233 18.47 -48.10 2.27
N VAL A 234 17.59 -47.45 1.51
CA VAL A 234 16.14 -47.54 1.67
C VAL A 234 15.52 -47.98 0.34
N VAL A 235 14.58 -48.91 0.40
CA VAL A 235 13.83 -49.39 -0.78
C VAL A 235 12.33 -49.41 -0.49
N SER A 236 11.51 -49.04 -1.48
CA SER A 236 10.05 -49.17 -1.37
C SER A 236 9.62 -50.63 -1.29
N LEU A 237 8.61 -50.89 -0.46
CA LEU A 237 7.91 -52.17 -0.35
C LEU A 237 6.45 -52.01 -0.80
N ASN A 238 5.83 -53.13 -1.19
CA ASN A 238 4.39 -53.24 -1.48
C ASN A 238 3.83 -52.23 -2.51
N GLY A 239 4.68 -51.58 -3.31
CA GLY A 239 4.29 -50.53 -4.25
C GLY A 239 4.04 -49.16 -3.62
N SER A 240 4.45 -48.94 -2.37
CA SER A 240 4.31 -47.66 -1.67
C SER A 240 5.23 -46.59 -2.25
N SER A 241 4.73 -45.36 -2.34
CA SER A 241 5.51 -44.16 -2.70
C SER A 241 6.18 -43.51 -1.49
N ALA A 242 5.88 -43.93 -0.27
CA ALA A 242 6.33 -43.31 0.97
C ALA A 242 7.82 -42.95 0.99
N ALA A 243 8.71 -43.89 0.66
CA ALA A 243 10.15 -43.62 0.69
C ALA A 243 10.61 -42.60 -0.36
N LEU A 244 9.92 -42.52 -1.50
CA LEU A 244 10.17 -41.51 -2.54
C LEU A 244 9.67 -40.15 -2.07
N ASP A 245 8.43 -40.10 -1.57
CA ASP A 245 7.77 -38.88 -1.09
C ASP A 245 8.46 -38.31 0.16
N LEU A 246 9.14 -39.14 0.94
CA LEU A 246 9.98 -38.73 2.06
C LEU A 246 11.43 -38.41 1.64
N GLY A 247 11.76 -38.46 0.35
CA GLY A 247 13.11 -38.18 -0.16
C GLY A 247 14.21 -39.13 0.31
N ILE A 248 13.86 -40.26 0.95
CA ILE A 248 14.83 -41.20 1.55
C ILE A 248 15.14 -42.41 0.67
N LEU A 249 14.51 -42.57 -0.51
CA LEU A 249 14.73 -43.68 -1.44
C LEU A 249 16.13 -43.62 -2.11
N LYS A 250 17.17 -43.86 -1.31
CA LYS A 250 18.59 -43.68 -1.67
C LYS A 250 19.44 -44.85 -1.15
N SER A 251 20.67 -44.96 -1.65
CA SER A 251 21.70 -45.88 -1.16
C SER A 251 23.03 -45.12 -1.07
N VAL A 252 23.61 -45.03 0.12
CA VAL A 252 24.81 -44.23 0.38
C VAL A 252 25.88 -45.03 1.11
N ALA A 253 27.14 -44.83 0.73
CA ALA A 253 28.31 -45.42 1.40
C ALA A 253 28.77 -44.58 2.62
N SER A 254 27.83 -43.85 3.25
CA SER A 254 28.03 -42.98 4.42
C SER A 254 27.27 -43.51 5.63
N ASP A 255 27.68 -43.09 6.83
CA ASP A 255 26.96 -43.37 8.08
C ASP A 255 25.67 -42.54 8.18
N THR A 256 25.50 -41.55 7.31
CA THR A 256 24.32 -40.68 7.24
C THR A 256 23.67 -40.73 5.87
N LEU A 257 22.35 -40.73 5.84
CA LEU A 257 21.51 -40.57 4.65
C LEU A 257 20.51 -39.45 4.95
N GLU A 258 20.64 -38.36 4.21
CA GLU A 258 19.76 -37.20 4.29
C GLU A 258 18.70 -37.28 3.19
N SER A 259 17.45 -36.92 3.52
CA SER A 259 16.37 -36.88 2.54
C SER A 259 16.60 -35.75 1.53
N ASP A 260 15.80 -35.74 0.48
CA ASP A 260 15.59 -34.51 -0.29
C ASP A 260 14.72 -33.52 0.52
N ASP A 261 14.64 -32.26 0.09
CA ASP A 261 13.71 -31.28 0.66
C ASP A 261 12.27 -31.79 0.55
N LEU A 262 11.59 -31.89 1.69
CA LEU A 262 10.20 -32.37 1.76
C LEU A 262 9.18 -31.32 1.30
N ASN A 263 9.62 -30.10 0.97
CA ASN A 263 8.85 -29.02 0.37
C ASN A 263 7.47 -28.86 1.03
N PRO A 264 7.39 -28.40 2.30
CA PRO A 264 6.10 -28.14 2.92
C PRO A 264 5.34 -27.10 2.11
N GLN A 265 4.04 -27.28 1.98
CA GLN A 265 3.19 -26.34 1.25
C GLN A 265 3.17 -24.99 1.99
N TYR A 266 3.69 -23.95 1.34
CA TYR A 266 3.73 -22.60 1.89
C TYR A 266 2.52 -21.77 1.50
N ILE A 267 1.92 -22.05 0.33
CA ILE A 267 0.71 -21.39 -0.14
C ILE A 267 -0.36 -22.39 -0.57
N ALA A 268 -1.61 -22.03 -0.31
CA ALA A 268 -2.82 -22.68 -0.79
C ALA A 268 -3.76 -21.65 -1.42
N ARG A 269 -4.87 -22.11 -2.01
CA ARG A 269 -5.86 -21.22 -2.62
C ARG A 269 -6.42 -20.21 -1.62
N CYS A 270 -6.61 -20.59 -0.37
CA CYS A 270 -7.09 -19.71 0.70
C CYS A 270 -6.01 -18.80 1.31
N THR A 271 -4.74 -18.90 0.91
CA THR A 271 -3.69 -17.98 1.39
C THR A 271 -4.02 -16.55 1.00
N ARG A 272 -4.12 -15.67 1.99
CA ARG A 272 -4.48 -14.25 1.81
C ARG A 272 -3.34 -13.48 1.16
N LEU A 273 -3.66 -12.58 0.22
CA LEU A 273 -2.68 -11.77 -0.49
C LEU A 273 -1.88 -10.86 0.46
N GLU A 274 -2.51 -10.35 1.52
CA GLU A 274 -1.88 -9.49 2.53
C GLU A 274 -0.79 -10.22 3.35
N THR A 275 -0.78 -11.57 3.38
CA THR A 275 0.20 -12.33 4.17
C THR A 275 1.43 -12.74 3.37
N LEU A 276 1.43 -12.51 2.05
CA LEU A 276 2.55 -12.82 1.17
C LEU A 276 3.72 -11.85 1.38
N ASN A 277 4.87 -12.14 0.77
CA ASN A 277 6.07 -11.30 0.79
C ASN A 277 6.58 -10.94 2.19
N GLY A 278 6.50 -11.89 3.13
CA GLY A 278 6.91 -11.65 4.52
C GLY A 278 5.95 -10.74 5.30
N GLY A 279 4.73 -10.54 4.80
CA GLY A 279 3.70 -9.70 5.41
C GLY A 279 3.58 -8.31 4.80
N GLU A 280 4.41 -7.96 3.81
CA GLU A 280 4.22 -6.75 3.00
C GLU A 280 2.97 -6.84 2.12
N GLY A 281 2.50 -8.07 1.87
CA GLY A 281 1.34 -8.35 1.06
C GLY A 281 1.58 -8.17 -0.43
N VAL A 282 0.47 -8.13 -1.17
CA VAL A 282 0.41 -7.84 -2.60
C VAL A 282 -0.55 -6.68 -2.77
N ASP A 283 -0.14 -5.64 -3.50
CA ASP A 283 -1.04 -4.55 -3.87
C ASP A 283 -1.92 -4.99 -5.07
N PRO A 284 -3.22 -5.30 -4.86
CA PRO A 284 -4.05 -5.89 -5.90
C PRO A 284 -4.44 -4.83 -6.94
N GLY A 285 -4.22 -5.15 -8.22
CA GLY A 285 -4.41 -4.22 -9.32
C GLY A 285 -4.61 -4.97 -10.63
N LYS A 286 -4.23 -4.35 -11.75
CA LYS A 286 -4.39 -4.97 -13.06
C LYS A 286 -3.08 -5.56 -13.53
N ILE A 287 -3.16 -6.75 -14.11
CA ILE A 287 -2.06 -7.39 -14.82
C ILE A 287 -2.45 -7.63 -16.27
N ARG A 288 -1.48 -7.69 -17.17
CA ARG A 288 -1.69 -8.10 -18.57
C ARG A 288 -1.00 -9.43 -18.80
N ILE A 289 -1.77 -10.41 -19.25
CA ILE A 289 -1.24 -11.73 -19.63
C ILE A 289 -1.31 -11.87 -21.14
N THR A 290 -0.21 -12.34 -21.75
CA THR A 290 -0.11 -12.63 -23.18
C THR A 290 0.32 -14.07 -23.37
N ASP A 291 -0.48 -14.86 -24.09
CA ASP A 291 -0.13 -16.23 -24.46
C ASP A 291 0.83 -16.30 -25.64
N ARG A 292 1.32 -17.51 -25.92
CA ARG A 292 2.28 -17.76 -27.00
C ARG A 292 1.65 -17.77 -28.39
N SER A 293 0.32 -17.74 -28.49
CA SER A 293 -0.41 -17.48 -29.73
C SER A 293 -0.45 -15.98 -30.06
N GLY A 294 -0.10 -15.12 -29.11
CA GLY A 294 -0.09 -13.66 -29.22
C GLY A 294 -1.40 -13.01 -28.80
N GLN A 295 -2.32 -13.74 -28.15
CA GLN A 295 -3.51 -13.15 -27.54
C GLN A 295 -3.15 -12.58 -26.17
N SER A 296 -3.71 -11.42 -25.84
CA SER A 296 -3.51 -10.77 -24.55
C SER A 296 -4.84 -10.39 -23.92
N ALA A 297 -4.91 -10.45 -22.59
CA ALA A 297 -5.99 -9.88 -21.80
C ALA A 297 -5.44 -9.12 -20.58
N GLU A 298 -6.16 -8.08 -20.18
CA GLU A 298 -5.98 -7.48 -18.86
C GLU A 298 -6.86 -8.22 -17.87
N VAL A 299 -6.25 -8.70 -16.79
CA VAL A 299 -6.92 -9.37 -15.67
C VAL A 299 -6.97 -8.38 -14.53
N ASP A 300 -8.18 -8.08 -14.07
CA ASP A 300 -8.41 -7.21 -12.92
C ASP A 300 -8.40 -8.03 -11.63
N LEU A 301 -7.41 -7.78 -10.78
CA LEU A 301 -7.24 -8.43 -9.49
C LEU A 301 -7.56 -7.48 -8.33
N SER A 302 -8.13 -6.29 -8.59
CA SER A 302 -8.38 -5.29 -7.53
C SER A 302 -9.31 -5.77 -6.41
N SER A 303 -10.13 -6.80 -6.68
CA SER A 303 -11.02 -7.42 -5.70
C SER A 303 -10.53 -8.78 -5.20
N ALA A 304 -9.33 -9.22 -5.58
CA ALA A 304 -8.78 -10.48 -5.12
C ALA A 304 -8.29 -10.34 -3.68
N GLU A 305 -8.70 -11.27 -2.80
CA GLU A 305 -8.24 -11.32 -1.42
C GLU A 305 -7.27 -12.49 -1.18
N THR A 306 -7.33 -13.53 -2.02
CA THR A 306 -6.59 -14.78 -1.87
C THR A 306 -5.85 -15.19 -3.14
N ILE A 307 -4.89 -16.12 -3.01
CA ILE A 307 -4.22 -16.78 -4.15
C ILE A 307 -5.25 -17.47 -5.06
N GLY A 308 -6.32 -18.03 -4.49
CA GLY A 308 -7.42 -18.67 -5.21
C GLY A 308 -8.14 -17.70 -6.13
N ASP A 309 -8.47 -16.50 -5.63
CA ASP A 309 -9.10 -15.44 -6.44
C ASP A 309 -8.22 -15.04 -7.61
N VAL A 310 -6.90 -14.93 -7.39
CA VAL A 310 -5.93 -14.64 -8.45
C VAL A 310 -5.90 -15.75 -9.50
N ILE A 311 -5.80 -17.01 -9.07
CA ILE A 311 -5.80 -18.17 -9.97
C ILE A 311 -7.08 -18.19 -10.81
N ASP A 312 -8.23 -17.99 -10.18
CA ASP A 312 -9.54 -18.07 -10.84
C ASP A 312 -9.74 -16.90 -11.82
N ALA A 313 -9.29 -15.70 -11.47
CA ALA A 313 -9.31 -14.53 -12.36
C ALA A 313 -8.41 -14.73 -13.59
N ILE A 314 -7.20 -15.28 -13.41
CA ILE A 314 -6.30 -15.60 -14.53
C ILE A 314 -6.90 -16.67 -15.43
N ASN A 315 -7.42 -17.75 -14.85
CA ASN A 315 -8.06 -18.85 -15.60
C ASN A 315 -9.32 -18.39 -16.35
N SER A 316 -9.99 -17.35 -15.86
CA SER A 316 -11.19 -16.76 -16.48
C SER A 316 -10.87 -15.67 -17.51
N SER A 317 -9.59 -15.35 -17.75
CA SER A 317 -9.17 -14.25 -18.63
C SER A 317 -9.52 -14.45 -20.11
N GLY A 318 -9.84 -15.68 -20.53
CA GLY A 318 -10.12 -16.03 -21.93
C GLY A 318 -8.88 -16.13 -22.82
N VAL A 319 -7.69 -15.97 -22.24
CA VAL A 319 -6.39 -16.21 -22.89
C VAL A 319 -6.03 -17.69 -22.75
N GLY A 320 -5.23 -18.24 -23.68
CA GLY A 320 -4.86 -19.66 -23.69
C GLY A 320 -3.84 -20.07 -22.62
N VAL A 321 -4.09 -19.70 -21.36
CA VAL A 321 -3.23 -20.01 -20.20
C VAL A 321 -4.02 -20.74 -19.11
N THR A 322 -3.30 -21.41 -18.23
CA THR A 322 -3.84 -21.98 -16.98
C THR A 322 -2.93 -21.59 -15.83
N ALA A 323 -3.48 -20.99 -14.78
CA ALA A 323 -2.83 -20.75 -13.51
C ALA A 323 -3.16 -21.87 -12.53
N SER A 324 -2.16 -22.29 -11.75
CA SER A 324 -2.28 -23.22 -10.63
C SER A 324 -1.24 -22.89 -9.57
N ILE A 325 -1.31 -23.52 -8.41
CA ILE A 325 -0.15 -23.57 -7.50
C ILE A 325 0.89 -24.49 -8.13
N ASN A 326 2.18 -24.16 -8.00
CA ASN A 326 3.26 -24.99 -8.51
C ASN A 326 3.43 -26.28 -7.68
N SER A 327 4.18 -27.25 -8.19
CA SER A 327 4.36 -28.55 -7.53
C SER A 327 5.14 -28.49 -6.22
N GLN A 328 5.87 -27.40 -5.96
CA GLN A 328 6.58 -27.16 -4.71
C GLN A 328 5.66 -26.53 -3.64
N GLY A 329 4.45 -26.11 -4.00
CA GLY A 329 3.51 -25.47 -3.08
C GLY A 329 3.95 -24.09 -2.60
N ASN A 330 4.82 -23.41 -3.35
CA ASN A 330 5.45 -22.15 -2.96
C ASN A 330 5.30 -21.02 -3.99
N GLY A 331 4.44 -21.17 -5.00
CA GLY A 331 4.27 -20.15 -6.03
C GLY A 331 3.10 -20.41 -6.97
N ILE A 332 2.73 -19.40 -7.74
CA ILE A 332 1.73 -19.52 -8.82
C ILE A 332 2.47 -19.94 -10.11
N LEU A 333 2.04 -21.06 -10.69
CA LEU A 333 2.50 -21.54 -12.00
C LEU A 333 1.50 -21.12 -13.07
N ILE A 334 1.96 -20.35 -14.06
CA ILE A 334 1.19 -19.99 -15.25
C ILE A 334 1.70 -20.82 -16.41
N THR A 335 0.83 -21.61 -17.03
CA THR A 335 1.14 -22.50 -18.16
C THR A 335 0.38 -22.08 -19.41
N ASP A 336 1.08 -21.88 -20.52
CA ASP A 336 0.47 -21.75 -21.85
C ASP A 336 -0.07 -23.09 -22.35
N THR A 337 -1.31 -23.09 -22.83
CA THR A 337 -2.00 -24.30 -23.35
C THR A 337 -2.21 -24.25 -24.87
N THR A 338 -1.75 -23.20 -25.53
CA THR A 338 -1.99 -22.97 -26.97
C THR A 338 -1.05 -23.79 -27.87
N GLY A 339 0.15 -24.12 -27.38
CA GLY A 339 1.23 -24.68 -28.19
C GLY A 339 1.80 -23.70 -29.22
N GLY A 340 1.45 -22.41 -29.11
CA GLY A 340 1.91 -21.35 -30.00
C GLY A 340 3.40 -21.03 -29.84
N THR A 341 3.98 -20.39 -30.86
CA THR A 341 5.36 -19.88 -30.81
C THR A 341 5.46 -18.48 -31.41
N GLN A 342 4.33 -17.78 -31.55
CA GLN A 342 4.23 -16.48 -32.23
C GLN A 342 4.68 -15.33 -31.33
N SER A 343 4.45 -15.48 -30.02
CA SER A 343 4.84 -14.55 -28.95
C SER A 343 5.48 -15.32 -27.80
N PRO A 344 6.33 -14.70 -26.96
CA PRO A 344 6.61 -15.23 -25.63
C PRO A 344 5.34 -15.26 -24.77
N LEU A 345 5.29 -16.19 -23.80
CA LEU A 345 4.36 -16.10 -22.68
C LEU A 345 4.82 -14.93 -21.80
N LYS A 346 3.92 -14.01 -21.47
CA LYS A 346 4.26 -12.77 -20.77
C LYS A 346 3.21 -12.39 -19.75
N VAL A 347 3.65 -11.92 -18.60
CA VAL A 347 2.83 -11.29 -17.57
C VAL A 347 3.45 -9.93 -17.25
N GLU A 348 2.61 -8.90 -17.21
CA GLU A 348 3.02 -7.51 -17.00
C GLU A 348 2.15 -6.82 -15.97
N ASP A 349 2.71 -5.87 -15.23
CA ASP A 349 1.94 -4.92 -14.43
C ASP A 349 1.23 -3.89 -15.31
N VAL A 350 0.00 -3.52 -14.92
CA VAL A 350 -0.76 -2.42 -15.53
C VAL A 350 -1.09 -1.39 -14.46
N GLY A 351 -0.19 -0.41 -14.30
CA GLY A 351 -0.40 0.72 -13.39
C GLY A 351 -0.11 0.44 -11.90
N GLY A 352 0.49 -0.71 -11.57
CA GLY A 352 0.83 -1.11 -10.20
C GLY A 352 2.00 -2.08 -10.13
N THR A 353 2.05 -2.92 -9.09
CA THR A 353 3.13 -3.90 -8.86
C THR A 353 2.62 -5.32 -8.59
N THR A 354 1.33 -5.57 -8.83
CA THR A 354 0.63 -6.81 -8.52
C THR A 354 1.32 -8.06 -9.06
N ALA A 355 1.72 -8.07 -10.34
CA ALA A 355 2.41 -9.21 -10.94
C ALA A 355 3.79 -9.44 -10.30
N ARG A 356 4.51 -8.36 -9.97
CA ARG A 356 5.81 -8.43 -9.31
C ARG A 356 5.68 -8.98 -7.89
N ASP A 357 4.69 -8.51 -7.15
CA ASP A 357 4.49 -8.87 -5.75
C ASP A 357 3.94 -10.31 -5.64
N LEU A 358 3.22 -10.81 -6.66
CA LEU A 358 2.86 -12.22 -6.82
C LEU A 358 4.01 -13.10 -7.37
N ASN A 359 5.16 -12.50 -7.65
CA ASN A 359 6.32 -13.12 -8.29
C ASN A 359 6.06 -13.75 -9.67
N ILE A 360 5.01 -13.35 -10.38
CA ILE A 360 4.65 -13.85 -11.71
C ILE A 360 5.03 -12.90 -12.86
N LEU A 361 5.61 -11.73 -12.56
CA LEU A 361 6.06 -10.77 -13.57
C LEU A 361 7.21 -11.36 -14.40
N GLY A 362 7.02 -11.47 -15.72
CA GLY A 362 8.07 -12.04 -16.56
C GLY A 362 7.69 -12.25 -18.02
N SER A 363 8.68 -12.61 -18.83
CA SER A 363 8.53 -12.97 -20.25
C SER A 363 9.41 -14.16 -20.59
N THR A 364 8.84 -15.21 -21.16
CA THR A 364 9.57 -16.45 -21.49
C THR A 364 9.23 -17.00 -22.86
N THR A 365 10.21 -17.62 -23.51
CA THR A 365 9.99 -18.43 -24.72
C THR A 365 9.64 -19.89 -24.38
N GLY A 366 9.64 -20.26 -23.11
CA GLY A 366 9.11 -21.51 -22.54
C GLY A 366 7.59 -21.47 -22.40
N THR A 367 6.99 -22.57 -21.96
CA THR A 367 5.53 -22.70 -21.80
C THR A 367 5.05 -22.30 -20.42
N THR A 368 5.95 -22.01 -19.48
CA THR A 368 5.60 -21.74 -18.09
C THR A 368 6.32 -20.51 -17.53
N ILE A 369 5.61 -19.76 -16.69
CA ILE A 369 6.18 -18.79 -15.74
C ILE A 369 5.87 -19.33 -14.35
N ASP A 370 6.89 -19.52 -13.54
CA ASP A 370 6.76 -20.04 -12.18
C ASP A 370 7.11 -18.94 -11.18
N GLY A 371 6.11 -18.51 -10.41
CA GLY A 371 6.26 -17.49 -9.37
C GLY A 371 6.66 -18.06 -8.02
N SER A 372 7.56 -19.03 -7.99
CA SER A 372 8.10 -19.64 -6.77
C SER A 372 8.71 -18.59 -5.83
N PHE A 373 8.32 -18.58 -4.56
CA PHE A 373 8.95 -17.74 -3.54
C PHE A 373 10.35 -18.24 -3.14
N GLU A 374 10.73 -19.45 -3.56
CA GLU A 374 12.10 -19.95 -3.44
C GLU A 374 13.02 -19.21 -4.43
N VAL A 375 14.14 -18.68 -3.94
CA VAL A 375 15.14 -18.03 -4.80
C VAL A 375 16.31 -18.98 -5.00
N ARG A 376 16.40 -19.53 -6.21
CA ARG A 376 17.56 -20.32 -6.63
C ARG A 376 18.69 -19.40 -7.10
N VAL A 377 19.85 -19.52 -6.46
CA VAL A 377 21.08 -18.81 -6.85
C VAL A 377 22.00 -19.78 -7.58
N GLU A 378 22.02 -19.68 -8.91
CA GLU A 378 22.93 -20.48 -9.75
C GLU A 378 24.37 -19.97 -9.62
N LEU A 379 25.29 -20.86 -9.26
CA LEU A 379 26.71 -20.55 -9.10
C LEU A 379 27.48 -20.94 -10.36
N GLY A 380 28.07 -19.94 -11.03
CA GLY A 380 28.85 -20.10 -12.24
C GLY A 380 30.31 -20.51 -11.97
N SER A 381 31.08 -20.63 -13.05
CA SER A 381 32.52 -20.89 -12.96
C SER A 381 33.32 -19.77 -12.29
N GLU A 382 32.78 -18.55 -12.24
CA GLU A 382 33.34 -17.42 -11.51
C GLU A 382 33.02 -17.44 -10.00
N ASP A 383 32.02 -18.22 -9.56
CA ASP A 383 31.50 -18.19 -8.19
C ASP A 383 32.11 -19.27 -7.28
N THR A 384 33.30 -19.76 -7.63
CA THR A 384 33.98 -20.85 -6.89
C THR A 384 34.74 -20.38 -5.64
N THR A 385 34.54 -19.12 -5.20
CA THR A 385 35.15 -18.57 -3.98
C THR A 385 34.07 -18.03 -3.05
N LEU A 386 34.38 -17.84 -1.76
CA LEU A 386 33.44 -17.22 -0.82
C LEU A 386 33.00 -15.83 -1.30
N GLU A 387 33.91 -15.06 -1.91
CA GLU A 387 33.58 -13.76 -2.52
C GLU A 387 32.62 -13.91 -3.68
N GLY A 388 32.84 -14.88 -4.57
CA GLY A 388 31.94 -15.17 -5.68
C GLY A 388 30.55 -15.57 -5.20
N ILE A 389 30.46 -16.52 -4.25
CA ILE A 389 29.18 -16.93 -3.64
C ILE A 389 28.48 -15.75 -2.98
N ARG A 390 29.19 -14.93 -2.19
CA ARG A 390 28.64 -13.71 -1.57
C ARG A 390 28.06 -12.77 -2.62
N ASP A 391 28.80 -12.53 -3.70
CA ASP A 391 28.41 -11.60 -4.75
C ASP A 391 27.22 -12.16 -5.56
N ALA A 392 27.19 -13.45 -5.86
CA ALA A 392 26.06 -14.12 -6.49
C ALA A 392 24.78 -13.99 -5.65
N ILE A 393 24.86 -14.25 -4.34
CA ILE A 393 23.72 -14.10 -3.42
C ILE A 393 23.26 -12.64 -3.37
N ASN A 394 24.18 -11.70 -3.18
CA ASN A 394 23.81 -10.27 -3.06
C ASN A 394 23.29 -9.66 -4.37
N ASN A 395 23.67 -10.21 -5.52
CA ASN A 395 23.18 -9.80 -6.84
C ASN A 395 21.88 -10.50 -7.25
N SER A 396 21.44 -11.51 -6.51
CA SER A 396 20.14 -12.17 -6.71
C SER A 396 18.99 -11.36 -6.10
N ASP A 397 17.75 -11.72 -6.44
CA ASP A 397 16.55 -11.13 -5.84
C ASP A 397 16.26 -11.66 -4.42
N ALA A 398 17.12 -12.52 -3.88
CA ALA A 398 16.99 -13.05 -2.54
C ALA A 398 16.92 -11.92 -1.50
N LYS A 399 15.97 -12.02 -0.59
CA LYS A 399 15.75 -11.04 0.49
C LYS A 399 16.73 -11.24 1.64
N VAL A 400 18.01 -11.46 1.33
CA VAL A 400 19.09 -11.67 2.30
C VAL A 400 20.29 -10.78 1.98
N TYR A 401 21.16 -10.58 2.97
CA TYR A 401 22.50 -10.02 2.84
C TYR A 401 23.53 -11.12 3.08
N ALA A 402 24.48 -11.27 2.17
CA ALA A 402 25.65 -12.12 2.34
C ALA A 402 26.90 -11.30 2.66
N ALA A 403 27.70 -11.74 3.62
CA ALA A 403 28.96 -11.13 4.01
C ALA A 403 30.01 -12.19 4.35
N ILE A 404 31.30 -11.82 4.27
CA ILE A 404 32.40 -12.69 4.70
C ILE A 404 33.02 -12.09 5.95
N ILE A 405 33.08 -12.88 7.02
CA ILE A 405 33.69 -12.51 8.28
C ILE A 405 34.98 -13.30 8.47
N ASN A 406 36.05 -12.63 8.89
CA ASN A 406 37.27 -13.27 9.37
C ASN A 406 37.16 -13.41 10.90
N ASP A 407 37.02 -14.63 11.39
CA ASP A 407 36.86 -14.94 12.82
C ASP A 407 38.19 -14.96 13.60
N GLY A 408 39.33 -14.77 12.91
CA GLY A 408 40.66 -14.71 13.51
C GLY A 408 41.28 -16.06 13.86
N THR A 409 40.67 -17.18 13.49
CA THR A 409 41.24 -18.51 13.71
C THR A 409 42.46 -18.78 12.82
N GLU A 410 43.41 -19.59 13.31
CA GLU A 410 44.67 -19.85 12.59
C GLU A 410 44.49 -20.71 11.33
N VAL A 411 43.41 -21.49 11.27
CA VAL A 411 43.09 -22.41 10.16
C VAL A 411 41.68 -22.10 9.67
N ASN A 412 41.56 -21.76 8.38
CA ASN A 412 40.31 -21.37 7.73
C ASN A 412 39.54 -20.27 8.48
N PRO A 413 40.05 -19.02 8.56
CA PRO A 413 39.41 -17.96 9.36
C PRO A 413 38.13 -17.37 8.75
N TYR A 414 37.82 -17.66 7.49
CA TYR A 414 36.74 -17.01 6.77
C TYR A 414 35.42 -17.78 6.92
N ARG A 415 34.34 -17.06 7.23
CA ARG A 415 32.96 -17.55 7.36
C ARG A 415 32.06 -16.75 6.43
N LEU A 416 31.22 -17.42 5.66
CA LEU A 416 30.10 -16.79 4.96
C LEU A 416 28.96 -16.61 5.98
N VAL A 417 28.42 -15.40 6.08
CA VAL A 417 27.31 -15.06 6.95
C VAL A 417 26.18 -14.52 6.09
N ILE A 418 25.00 -15.09 6.26
CA ILE A 418 23.79 -14.71 5.54
C ILE A 418 22.76 -14.24 6.55
N THR A 419 22.20 -13.06 6.34
CA THR A 419 21.21 -12.44 7.23
C THR A 419 19.98 -12.04 6.43
N SER A 420 18.79 -12.32 6.97
CA SER A 420 17.54 -11.87 6.35
C SER A 420 17.43 -10.35 6.30
N LYS A 421 16.83 -9.84 5.22
CA LYS A 421 16.38 -8.44 5.12
C LYS A 421 15.03 -8.23 5.82
N ILE A 422 14.32 -9.32 6.11
CA ILE A 422 13.00 -9.32 6.74
C ILE A 422 13.19 -9.57 8.23
N GLY A 423 12.54 -8.76 9.06
CA GLY A 423 12.53 -8.92 10.51
C GLY A 423 11.54 -9.99 10.97
N GLY A 424 11.58 -10.34 12.26
CA GLY A 424 10.61 -11.26 12.83
C GLY A 424 10.83 -12.71 12.44
N GLU A 425 9.97 -13.60 12.93
CA GLU A 425 9.94 -15.03 12.59
C GLU A 425 9.76 -15.25 11.07
N ARG A 426 9.04 -14.34 10.40
CA ARG A 426 8.83 -14.37 8.93
C ARG A 426 10.12 -14.18 8.14
N GLY A 427 11.14 -13.62 8.76
CA GLY A 427 12.47 -13.49 8.21
C GLY A 427 13.34 -14.73 8.32
N ARG A 428 12.83 -15.85 8.86
CA ARG A 428 13.58 -17.11 8.94
C ARG A 428 14.05 -17.53 7.55
N VAL A 429 15.35 -17.85 7.44
CA VAL A 429 15.98 -18.26 6.18
C VAL A 429 16.35 -19.73 6.28
N ILE A 430 15.94 -20.51 5.29
CA ILE A 430 16.41 -21.87 5.06
C ILE A 430 17.34 -21.81 3.85
N ILE A 431 18.48 -22.48 3.95
CA ILE A 431 19.50 -22.50 2.90
C ILE A 431 19.83 -23.95 2.62
N ASP A 432 19.52 -24.40 1.41
CA ASP A 432 19.83 -25.74 0.92
C ASP A 432 20.86 -25.65 -0.22
N PRO A 433 22.16 -25.82 0.07
CA PRO A 433 23.20 -25.67 -0.91
C PRO A 433 23.49 -26.97 -1.68
N GLU A 434 23.13 -27.00 -2.97
CA GLU A 434 23.46 -28.12 -3.86
C GLU A 434 24.76 -27.83 -4.66
N PHE A 435 25.82 -28.62 -4.45
CA PHE A 435 27.06 -28.53 -5.23
C PHE A 435 27.31 -29.77 -6.09
N SER A 436 27.75 -29.54 -7.33
CA SER A 436 28.11 -30.59 -8.29
C SER A 436 29.22 -31.55 -7.82
N SER A 437 30.05 -31.16 -6.85
CA SER A 437 31.08 -32.03 -6.26
C SER A 437 30.55 -32.96 -5.16
N GLY A 438 29.35 -32.70 -4.64
CA GLY A 438 28.78 -33.41 -3.49
C GLY A 438 29.42 -33.05 -2.14
N ASP A 439 30.30 -32.05 -2.08
CA ASP A 439 30.87 -31.54 -0.82
C ASP A 439 29.92 -30.47 -0.22
N PRO A 440 29.47 -30.60 1.03
CA PRO A 440 28.52 -29.66 1.61
C PRO A 440 29.19 -28.35 2.07
N LEU A 441 28.59 -27.21 1.73
CA LEU A 441 28.83 -25.95 2.44
C LEU A 441 27.82 -25.88 3.59
N GLU A 442 28.24 -26.24 4.80
CA GLU A 442 27.34 -26.29 5.93
C GLU A 442 27.06 -24.91 6.53
N PHE A 443 25.78 -24.65 6.88
CA PHE A 443 25.35 -23.45 7.59
C PHE A 443 24.94 -23.76 9.03
N THR A 444 25.06 -22.76 9.91
CA THR A 444 24.61 -22.86 11.31
C THR A 444 23.80 -21.62 11.64
N THR A 445 22.64 -21.77 12.28
CA THR A 445 21.88 -20.60 12.76
C THR A 445 22.64 -19.93 13.91
N ALA A 446 23.11 -18.72 13.67
CA ALA A 446 23.81 -17.92 14.69
C ALA A 446 22.84 -17.15 15.60
N VAL A 447 21.71 -16.71 15.04
CA VAL A 447 20.64 -15.97 15.71
C VAL A 447 19.30 -16.43 15.13
N GLU A 448 18.39 -16.85 15.99
CA GLU A 448 17.02 -17.21 15.58
C GLU A 448 16.23 -15.97 15.19
N ALA A 449 15.44 -16.09 14.13
CA ALA A 449 14.46 -15.08 13.75
C ALA A 449 13.38 -15.02 14.84
N GLN A 450 12.99 -13.82 15.30
CA GLN A 450 12.01 -13.67 16.39
C GLN A 450 11.20 -12.40 16.20
N ASN A 451 9.88 -12.49 16.38
CA ASN A 451 9.01 -11.33 16.43
C ASN A 451 9.28 -10.49 17.70
N ALA A 452 9.13 -9.17 17.58
CA ALA A 452 8.99 -8.30 18.73
C ALA A 452 7.71 -8.66 19.48
N VAL A 453 7.77 -8.66 20.80
CA VAL A 453 6.63 -8.94 21.67
C VAL A 453 6.58 -7.89 22.77
N LEU A 454 5.43 -7.25 22.93
CA LEU A 454 5.17 -6.32 24.04
C LEU A 454 3.80 -6.56 24.64
N THR A 455 3.66 -6.22 25.91
CA THR A 455 2.40 -6.27 26.63
C THR A 455 1.91 -4.84 26.85
N PHE A 456 0.73 -4.53 26.34
CA PHE A 456 0.08 -3.23 26.54
C PHE A 456 -0.94 -3.33 27.68
N GLY A 457 -0.84 -2.42 28.65
CA GLY A 457 -1.67 -2.42 29.85
C GLY A 457 -1.15 -3.33 30.98
N GLU A 458 -1.88 -3.36 32.10
CA GLU A 458 -1.53 -4.14 33.28
C GLU A 458 -2.69 -5.06 33.71
N GLY A 459 -2.36 -6.25 34.24
CA GLY A 459 -3.34 -7.20 34.79
C GLY A 459 -4.07 -8.06 33.74
N ALA A 460 -5.23 -8.59 34.10
CA ALA A 460 -5.98 -9.57 33.29
C ALA A 460 -6.57 -9.02 31.97
N GLY A 461 -6.48 -7.71 31.75
CA GLY A 461 -6.91 -7.05 30.50
C GLY A 461 -5.74 -6.58 29.65
N SER A 462 -4.52 -7.05 29.92
CA SER A 462 -3.36 -6.70 29.10
C SER A 462 -3.47 -7.34 27.71
N LEU A 463 -2.98 -6.62 26.71
CA LEU A 463 -2.97 -7.07 25.31
C LEU A 463 -1.55 -7.44 24.93
N LEU A 464 -1.38 -8.66 24.41
CA LEU A 464 -0.12 -9.06 23.80
C LEU A 464 -0.10 -8.51 22.37
N ILE A 465 0.91 -7.72 22.06
CA ILE A 465 1.15 -7.20 20.72
C ILE A 465 2.44 -7.84 20.21
N THR A 466 2.35 -8.41 19.03
CA THR A 466 3.49 -9.04 18.34
C THR A 466 3.70 -8.36 17.00
N ASP A 467 4.95 -8.11 16.63
CA ASP A 467 5.29 -7.43 15.39
C ASP A 467 6.58 -8.03 14.79
N ASN A 468 6.76 -7.96 13.47
CA ASN A 468 7.99 -8.41 12.81
C ASN A 468 9.12 -7.37 12.91
N SER A 469 8.83 -6.16 13.40
CA SER A 469 9.73 -5.02 13.51
C SER A 469 9.85 -4.52 14.95
N ASN A 470 10.98 -3.86 15.24
CA ASN A 470 11.15 -3.09 16.47
C ASN A 470 10.56 -1.66 16.36
N SER A 471 9.99 -1.29 15.21
CA SER A 471 9.27 -0.04 15.02
C SER A 471 7.81 -0.37 14.71
N ILE A 472 6.93 -0.16 15.69
CA ILE A 472 5.53 -0.59 15.66
C ILE A 472 4.66 0.66 15.53
N ASP A 473 3.98 0.83 14.40
CA ASP A 473 3.21 2.04 14.07
C ASP A 473 1.69 1.83 13.94
N GLN A 474 1.24 0.59 13.75
CA GLN A 474 -0.19 0.26 13.63
C GLN A 474 -0.87 -0.10 14.96
N ALA A 475 -0.09 -0.36 16.02
CA ALA A 475 -0.65 -0.86 17.27
C ALA A 475 -1.50 0.19 18.01
N ILE A 476 -1.11 1.46 17.95
CA ILE A 476 -1.84 2.58 18.57
C ILE A 476 -1.99 3.67 17.50
N PRO A 477 -3.24 4.04 17.10
CA PRO A 477 -3.45 5.05 16.07
C PRO A 477 -2.70 6.35 16.35
N GLY A 478 -1.85 6.76 15.40
CA GLY A 478 -1.06 8.00 15.49
C GLY A 478 0.18 7.92 16.36
N VAL A 479 0.58 6.74 16.83
CA VAL A 479 1.78 6.54 17.67
C VAL A 479 2.68 5.46 17.07
N THR A 480 3.94 5.81 16.83
CA THR A 480 5.00 4.84 16.51
C THR A 480 5.84 4.54 17.75
N LEU A 481 5.87 3.26 18.15
CA LEU A 481 6.68 2.75 19.25
C LEU A 481 7.99 2.17 18.71
N ASN A 482 9.11 2.75 19.12
CA ASN A 482 10.44 2.22 18.79
C ASN A 482 10.99 1.44 19.99
N LEU A 483 11.08 0.13 19.85
CA LEU A 483 11.60 -0.77 20.88
C LEU A 483 13.13 -0.77 20.86
N LEU A 484 13.73 -0.34 21.96
CA LEU A 484 15.19 -0.25 22.09
C LEU A 484 15.81 -1.39 22.90
N GLY A 485 14.99 -2.11 23.65
CA GLY A 485 15.42 -3.22 24.49
C GLY A 485 14.28 -3.73 25.36
N THR A 486 14.47 -4.92 25.93
CA THR A 486 13.51 -5.54 26.85
C THR A 486 13.50 -4.82 28.21
N SER A 487 12.33 -4.70 28.82
CA SER A 487 12.17 -4.19 30.20
C SER A 487 11.37 -5.19 31.03
N SER A 488 11.81 -5.44 32.26
CA SER A 488 11.01 -6.17 33.27
C SER A 488 10.07 -5.25 34.05
N GLU A 489 10.26 -3.94 33.94
CA GLU A 489 9.44 -2.92 34.60
C GLU A 489 8.48 -2.26 33.59
N SER A 490 7.31 -1.82 34.06
CA SER A 490 6.35 -1.10 33.24
C SER A 490 6.95 0.20 32.70
N VAL A 491 6.87 0.40 31.37
CA VAL A 491 7.28 1.65 30.70
C VAL A 491 6.05 2.50 30.45
N TYR A 492 6.04 3.72 30.99
CA TYR A 492 4.94 4.67 30.82
C TYR A 492 5.23 5.63 29.67
N VAL A 493 4.35 5.62 28.66
CA VAL A 493 4.40 6.55 27.52
C VAL A 493 3.32 7.60 27.71
N ASN A 494 3.71 8.88 27.74
CA ASN A 494 2.79 10.01 27.83
C ASN A 494 2.78 10.78 26.50
N VAL A 495 1.61 10.94 25.90
CA VAL A 495 1.40 11.71 24.67
C VAL A 495 0.74 13.03 25.04
N SER A 496 1.38 14.15 24.70
CA SER A 496 0.90 15.50 25.01
C SER A 496 1.16 16.46 23.85
N ALA A 497 0.37 17.53 23.77
CA ALA A 497 0.57 18.58 22.79
C ALA A 497 1.93 19.29 22.99
N ASP A 498 2.63 19.58 21.89
CA ASP A 498 3.88 20.35 21.89
C ASP A 498 3.59 21.85 21.88
N ILE A 499 3.31 22.40 23.07
CA ILE A 499 2.99 23.82 23.26
C ILE A 499 4.15 24.73 22.82
N GLU A 500 5.39 24.31 23.06
CA GLU A 500 6.58 25.08 22.68
C GLU A 500 6.75 25.15 21.16
N GLY A 501 6.54 24.03 20.46
CA GLY A 501 6.55 24.00 18.99
C GLY A 501 5.49 24.91 18.37
N ILE A 502 4.28 24.95 18.94
CA ILE A 502 3.19 25.83 18.49
C ILE A 502 3.53 27.29 18.75
N LYS A 503 4.01 27.63 19.95
CA LYS A 503 4.45 28.98 20.32
C LYS A 503 5.52 29.50 19.35
N GLN A 504 6.55 28.69 19.09
CA GLN A 504 7.62 29.06 18.17
C GLN A 504 7.12 29.28 16.75
N SER A 505 6.15 28.49 16.28
CA SER A 505 5.54 28.67 14.97
C SER A 505 4.79 30.01 14.84
N ILE A 506 4.08 30.41 15.90
CA ILE A 506 3.39 31.72 15.95
C ILE A 506 4.41 32.87 15.98
N MET A 507 5.48 32.75 16.75
CA MET A 507 6.55 33.76 16.81
C MET A 507 7.23 33.93 15.44
N ASN A 508 7.62 32.83 14.79
CA ASN A 508 8.24 32.87 13.46
C ASN A 508 7.33 33.53 12.41
N LEU A 509 6.01 33.32 12.51
CA LEU A 509 5.02 33.98 11.64
C LEU A 509 4.98 35.49 11.89
N VAL A 510 4.99 35.91 13.15
CA VAL A 510 5.02 37.33 13.54
C VAL A 510 6.32 37.99 13.07
N ASP A 511 7.47 37.33 13.25
CA ASP A 511 8.78 37.82 12.80
C ASP A 511 8.79 38.00 11.27
N SER A 512 8.31 37.00 10.52
CA SER A 512 8.22 37.08 9.05
C SER A 512 7.30 38.22 8.59
N TYR A 513 6.21 38.46 9.30
CA TYR A 513 5.34 39.61 9.05
C TYR A 513 6.08 40.93 9.33
N ASN A 514 6.77 41.03 10.46
CA ASN A 514 7.49 42.23 10.88
C ASN A 514 8.64 42.56 9.90
N ASP A 515 9.39 41.57 9.44
CA ASP A 515 10.43 41.74 8.41
C ASP A 515 9.87 42.35 7.12
N LEU A 516 8.68 41.93 6.70
CA LEU A 516 7.99 42.49 5.54
C LEU A 516 7.51 43.93 5.80
N ILE A 517 6.99 44.21 7.00
CA ILE A 517 6.61 45.57 7.39
C ILE A 517 7.82 46.50 7.41
N ASP A 518 8.98 46.05 7.90
CA ASP A 518 10.23 46.79 7.87
C ASP A 518 10.70 47.09 6.43
N ALA A 519 10.61 46.11 5.53
CA ALA A 519 10.93 46.30 4.12
C ALA A 519 10.02 47.36 3.47
N ILE A 520 8.71 47.32 3.76
CA ILE A 520 7.73 48.30 3.27
C ILE A 520 8.01 49.69 3.86
N ASN A 521 8.21 49.77 5.18
CA ASN A 521 8.45 51.03 5.88
C ASN A 521 9.76 51.69 5.44
N THR A 522 10.80 50.89 5.14
CA THR A 522 12.06 51.39 4.57
C THR A 522 11.81 52.13 3.25
N GLN A 523 11.02 51.54 2.34
CA GLN A 523 10.66 52.17 1.06
C GLN A 523 9.81 53.43 1.21
N GLN A 524 9.03 53.55 2.28
CA GLN A 524 8.12 54.68 2.54
C GLN A 524 8.72 55.75 3.46
N SER A 525 9.95 55.58 3.93
CA SER A 525 10.59 56.54 4.84
C SER A 525 11.03 57.83 4.13
N TYR A 526 11.10 58.93 4.87
CA TYR A 526 11.61 60.22 4.40
C TYR A 526 12.45 60.88 5.49
N ASP A 527 13.70 61.19 5.18
CA ASP A 527 14.58 61.92 6.09
C ASP A 527 14.39 63.43 5.87
N GLU A 528 13.86 64.11 6.89
CA GLU A 528 13.57 65.54 6.80
C GLU A 528 14.84 66.40 6.74
N ASP A 529 15.96 65.93 7.30
CA ASP A 529 17.22 66.68 7.36
C ASP A 529 17.98 66.59 6.04
N THR A 530 18.08 65.39 5.47
CA THR A 530 18.78 65.15 4.19
C THR A 530 17.88 65.38 2.98
N LYS A 531 16.56 65.45 3.17
CA LYS A 531 15.54 65.49 2.10
C LYS A 531 15.61 64.25 1.20
N GLU A 532 16.10 63.12 1.74
CA GLU A 532 16.24 61.85 1.02
C GLU A 532 15.01 60.95 1.24
N GLU A 533 14.59 60.32 0.16
CA GLU A 533 13.55 59.30 0.14
C GLU A 533 14.15 57.93 0.46
N GLY A 534 13.44 57.11 1.23
CA GLY A 534 13.95 55.82 1.71
C GLY A 534 14.16 54.76 0.64
N GLY A 535 13.49 54.90 -0.51
CA GLY A 535 13.68 53.99 -1.63
C GLY A 535 12.92 54.37 -2.90
N PRO A 536 13.14 53.67 -4.02
CA PRO A 536 12.54 53.98 -5.32
C PRO A 536 11.01 53.87 -5.35
N LEU A 537 10.40 53.23 -4.33
CA LEU A 537 8.94 53.08 -4.21
C LEU A 537 8.32 54.11 -3.24
N PHE A 538 9.05 55.15 -2.85
CA PHE A 538 8.52 56.21 -1.97
C PHE A 538 7.22 56.81 -2.52
N GLY A 539 6.22 56.98 -1.66
CA GLY A 539 4.90 57.51 -2.03
C GLY A 539 4.00 56.54 -2.80
N ASN A 540 4.44 55.30 -3.04
CA ASN A 540 3.62 54.29 -3.71
C ASN A 540 2.44 53.84 -2.83
N ILE A 541 1.22 54.14 -3.28
CA ILE A 541 -0.01 53.81 -2.56
C ILE A 541 -0.24 52.30 -2.40
N ASN A 542 0.26 51.47 -3.33
CA ASN A 542 0.09 50.01 -3.28
C ASN A 542 0.83 49.39 -2.11
N LEU A 543 2.01 49.91 -1.75
CA LEU A 543 2.73 49.45 -0.55
C LEU A 543 1.95 49.75 0.74
N THR A 544 1.24 50.89 0.78
CA THR A 544 0.36 51.23 1.90
C THR A 544 -0.86 50.29 1.95
N TYR A 545 -1.44 49.94 0.79
CA TYR A 545 -2.53 48.94 0.73
C TYR A 545 -2.06 47.56 1.20
N ILE A 546 -0.90 47.10 0.72
CA ILE A 546 -0.29 45.83 1.14
C ILE A 546 -0.15 45.78 2.66
N ARG A 547 0.52 46.78 3.27
CA ARG A 547 0.69 46.87 4.72
C ARG A 547 -0.64 46.82 5.47
N ASN A 548 -1.61 47.63 5.07
CA ASN A 548 -2.89 47.72 5.77
C ASN A 548 -3.70 46.43 5.66
N GLY A 549 -3.68 45.75 4.51
CA GLY A 549 -4.37 44.48 4.34
C GLY A 549 -3.72 43.33 5.10
N LEU A 550 -2.38 43.29 5.20
CA LEU A 550 -1.67 42.33 6.04
C LEU A 550 -2.02 42.55 7.52
N LEU A 551 -1.94 43.79 8.01
CA LEU A 551 -2.29 44.12 9.39
C LEU A 551 -3.73 43.73 9.71
N LYS A 552 -4.65 43.99 8.78
CA LYS A 552 -6.06 43.63 8.90
C LYS A 552 -6.28 42.11 8.97
N ALA A 553 -5.52 41.32 8.21
CA ALA A 553 -5.61 39.85 8.24
C ALA A 553 -5.26 39.26 9.63
N PHE A 554 -4.42 39.94 10.41
CA PHE A 554 -4.10 39.57 11.79
C PHE A 554 -5.10 40.14 12.81
N THR A 555 -5.45 41.41 12.66
CA THR A 555 -6.12 42.18 13.73
C THR A 555 -7.65 42.15 13.67
N ASP A 556 -8.25 41.84 12.52
CA ASP A 556 -9.70 41.69 12.43
C ASP A 556 -10.17 40.49 13.26
N PRO A 557 -11.31 40.60 13.97
CA PRO A 557 -11.91 39.45 14.63
C PRO A 557 -12.16 38.29 13.66
N VAL A 558 -11.83 37.07 14.09
CA VAL A 558 -12.07 35.83 13.34
C VAL A 558 -13.54 35.46 13.51
N GLU A 559 -14.32 35.68 12.45
CA GLU A 559 -15.73 35.33 12.43
C GLU A 559 -15.90 33.81 12.63
N GLY A 560 -16.90 33.44 13.43
CA GLY A 560 -17.22 32.07 13.83
C GLY A 560 -16.33 31.45 14.91
N ALA A 561 -15.26 32.11 15.35
CA ALA A 561 -14.52 31.66 16.52
C ALA A 561 -15.33 31.94 17.79
N THR A 562 -15.44 30.94 18.67
CA THR A 562 -16.36 30.98 19.83
C THR A 562 -15.68 31.39 21.14
N SER A 563 -14.41 31.05 21.33
CA SER A 563 -13.70 31.27 22.59
C SER A 563 -12.65 32.39 22.51
N ILE A 564 -11.77 32.35 21.51
CA ILE A 564 -10.76 33.38 21.21
C ILE A 564 -11.01 33.83 19.78
N ASN A 565 -11.36 35.10 19.57
CA ASN A 565 -11.65 35.62 18.23
C ASN A 565 -10.68 36.70 17.77
N SER A 566 -9.81 37.20 18.65
CA SER A 566 -8.79 38.19 18.28
C SER A 566 -7.39 37.78 18.70
N ILE A 567 -6.39 38.15 17.89
CA ILE A 567 -4.98 37.95 18.22
C ILE A 567 -4.53 38.77 19.45
N PHE A 568 -5.26 39.83 19.79
CA PHE A 568 -5.03 40.62 21.00
C PHE A 568 -5.31 39.81 22.28
N GLU A 569 -6.22 38.82 22.23
CA GLU A 569 -6.58 37.99 23.39
C GLU A 569 -5.49 36.96 23.74
N ILE A 570 -4.53 36.72 22.83
CA ILE A 570 -3.38 35.83 23.04
C ILE A 570 -2.08 36.62 23.28
N GLY A 571 -2.19 37.91 23.60
CA GLY A 571 -1.05 38.76 23.94
C GLY A 571 -0.25 39.29 22.76
N ILE A 572 -0.78 39.28 21.54
CA ILE A 572 -0.12 39.87 20.38
C ILE A 572 -0.80 41.19 20.03
N THR A 573 -0.05 42.29 20.10
CA THR A 573 -0.56 43.65 19.85
C THR A 573 0.05 44.25 18.59
N ALA A 574 -0.50 45.36 18.09
CA ALA A 574 0.04 46.09 16.95
C ALA A 574 0.42 47.51 17.36
N ASP A 575 1.57 48.01 16.90
CA ASP A 575 1.98 49.40 17.13
C ASP A 575 1.59 50.34 15.98
N ILE A 576 1.95 51.63 16.12
CA ILE A 576 1.64 52.66 15.11
C ILE A 576 2.41 52.50 13.80
N THR A 577 3.50 51.72 13.80
CA THR A 577 4.32 51.44 12.62
C THR A 577 3.81 50.22 11.85
N GLY A 578 2.85 49.50 12.43
CA GLY A 578 2.25 48.28 11.89
C GLY A 578 2.95 47.01 12.35
N HIS A 579 3.97 47.08 13.21
CA HIS A 579 4.62 45.90 13.77
C HIS A 579 3.71 45.19 14.76
N LEU A 580 3.79 43.86 14.76
CA LEU A 580 3.17 43.01 15.77
C LEU A 580 4.16 42.76 16.92
N ILE A 581 3.70 42.92 18.15
CA ILE A 581 4.48 42.75 19.37
C ILE A 581 3.87 41.60 20.18
N VAL A 582 4.67 40.56 20.42
CA VAL A 582 4.26 39.35 21.17
C VAL A 582 4.59 39.49 22.65
N ASN A 583 3.61 39.29 23.51
CA ASN A 583 3.80 39.01 24.93
C ASN A 583 3.88 37.49 25.14
N GLU A 584 5.10 36.95 25.23
CA GLU A 584 5.33 35.50 25.34
C GLU A 584 4.63 34.86 26.55
N SER A 585 4.47 35.57 27.67
CA SER A 585 3.79 35.04 28.85
C SER A 585 2.30 34.85 28.60
N GLU A 586 1.64 35.86 28.02
CA GLU A 586 0.21 35.79 27.71
C GLU A 586 -0.07 34.76 26.60
N LEU A 587 0.81 34.65 25.61
CA LEU A 587 0.71 33.63 24.57
C LEU A 587 0.86 32.22 25.16
N THR A 588 1.82 32.02 26.06
CA THR A 588 2.02 30.75 26.75
C THR A 588 0.82 30.40 27.63
N ASP A 589 0.25 31.38 28.34
CA ASP A 589 -0.95 31.18 29.15
C ASP A 589 -2.17 30.82 28.28
N ALA A 590 -2.35 31.46 27.12
CA ALA A 590 -3.42 31.14 26.19
C ALA A 590 -3.28 29.71 25.62
N LEU A 591 -2.08 29.31 25.22
CA LEU A 591 -1.81 27.97 24.68
C LEU A 591 -2.03 26.86 25.73
N ASN A 592 -1.66 27.09 26.99
CA ASN A 592 -1.86 26.11 28.05
C ASN A 592 -3.33 26.00 28.51
N ASN A 593 -4.07 27.11 28.52
CA ASN A 593 -5.42 27.14 29.08
C ASN A 593 -6.53 26.98 28.04
N ASN A 594 -6.28 27.31 26.77
CA ASN A 594 -7.27 27.25 25.69
C ASN A 594 -6.62 26.99 24.33
N LEU A 595 -5.92 25.85 24.19
CA LEU A 595 -5.27 25.45 22.95
C LEU A 595 -6.23 25.41 21.75
N GLU A 596 -7.46 24.93 21.95
CA GLU A 596 -8.46 24.88 20.87
C GLU A 596 -8.84 26.28 20.38
N GLY A 597 -9.03 27.24 21.29
CA GLY A 597 -9.29 28.64 20.90
C GLY A 597 -8.14 29.25 20.09
N VAL A 598 -6.89 28.98 20.47
CA VAL A 598 -5.73 29.43 19.69
C VAL A 598 -5.67 28.74 18.33
N ARG A 599 -5.94 27.43 18.27
CA ARG A 599 -6.01 26.67 17.01
C ARG A 599 -7.06 27.28 16.09
N ASP A 600 -8.26 27.54 16.58
CA ASP A 600 -9.35 28.10 15.78
C ASP A 600 -9.00 29.52 15.33
N LEU A 601 -8.44 30.37 16.19
CA LEU A 601 -7.99 31.71 15.81
C LEU A 601 -7.08 31.69 14.55
N PHE A 602 -6.13 30.76 14.47
CA PHE A 602 -5.21 30.69 13.33
C PHE A 602 -5.73 29.86 12.15
N SER A 603 -6.50 28.81 12.39
CA SER A 603 -6.80 27.77 11.39
C SER A 603 -8.28 27.51 11.13
N LEU A 604 -9.19 28.29 11.74
CA LEU A 604 -10.64 28.10 11.57
C LEU A 604 -11.04 28.14 10.09
N SER A 605 -11.84 27.15 9.72
CA SER A 605 -12.42 27.01 8.39
C SER A 605 -13.90 26.71 8.56
N GLN A 606 -14.74 27.55 7.96
CA GLN A 606 -16.19 27.42 8.05
C GLN A 606 -16.76 26.84 6.75
N ASN A 607 -17.67 25.87 6.87
CA ASN A 607 -18.48 25.41 5.75
C ASN A 607 -19.58 26.43 5.46
N VAL A 608 -19.35 27.31 4.49
CA VAL A 608 -20.30 28.34 4.03
C VAL A 608 -21.36 27.77 3.07
N ALA A 609 -21.27 26.49 2.69
CA ALA A 609 -22.31 25.86 1.89
C ALA A 609 -23.61 25.60 2.66
N LEU A 610 -23.55 25.50 3.99
CA LEU A 610 -24.71 25.15 4.80
C LEU A 610 -25.85 26.16 4.61
N SER A 611 -27.08 25.66 4.56
CA SER A 611 -28.29 26.48 4.48
C SER A 611 -28.42 27.49 5.63
N SER A 612 -27.82 27.21 6.80
CA SER A 612 -27.74 28.13 7.94
C SER A 612 -26.97 29.42 7.65
N PHE A 613 -26.09 29.42 6.63
CA PHE A 613 -25.40 30.60 6.11
C PHE A 613 -26.13 31.27 4.94
N GLY A 614 -27.39 30.89 4.68
CA GLY A 614 -28.21 31.47 3.62
C GLY A 614 -27.93 30.91 2.22
N THR A 615 -27.09 29.88 2.11
CA THR A 615 -26.78 29.21 0.84
C THR A 615 -27.98 28.39 0.36
N VAL A 616 -28.29 28.53 -0.92
CA VAL A 616 -29.40 27.84 -1.58
C VAL A 616 -28.85 26.80 -2.54
N ALA A 617 -29.29 25.55 -2.39
CA ALA A 617 -28.98 24.46 -3.31
C ALA A 617 -30.03 24.39 -4.43
N SER A 618 -29.60 24.12 -5.66
CA SER A 618 -30.47 23.89 -6.83
C SER A 618 -29.85 22.85 -7.75
N ALA A 619 -30.67 22.16 -8.53
CA ALA A 619 -30.22 21.12 -9.45
C ALA A 619 -30.95 21.18 -10.80
N SER A 620 -30.34 20.61 -11.85
CA SER A 620 -30.96 20.46 -13.18
C SER A 620 -32.26 19.65 -13.13
N SER A 621 -32.28 18.61 -12.30
CA SER A 621 -33.43 17.74 -12.05
C SER A 621 -33.31 17.10 -10.67
N THR A 622 -34.42 16.61 -10.12
CA THR A 622 -34.44 15.90 -8.83
C THR A 622 -35.39 14.71 -8.91
N HIS A 623 -35.01 13.59 -8.31
CA HIS A 623 -35.81 12.37 -8.29
C HIS A 623 -37.21 12.61 -7.68
N PRO A 624 -38.31 12.15 -8.32
CA PRO A 624 -39.67 12.53 -7.96
C PRO A 624 -40.21 11.91 -6.66
N SER A 625 -39.48 10.97 -6.04
CA SER A 625 -39.93 10.26 -4.83
C SER A 625 -40.03 11.12 -3.57
N GLY A 626 -39.51 12.35 -3.60
CA GLY A 626 -39.47 13.26 -2.43
C GLY A 626 -38.46 12.87 -1.35
N ASN A 627 -37.87 11.67 -1.43
CA ASN A 627 -36.83 11.21 -0.50
C ASN A 627 -35.44 11.77 -0.83
N PHE A 628 -35.25 12.37 -2.01
CA PHE A 628 -33.94 12.85 -2.45
C PHE A 628 -33.93 14.36 -2.77
N PRO A 629 -34.41 15.23 -1.86
CA PRO A 629 -34.49 16.66 -2.14
C PRO A 629 -33.09 17.27 -2.30
N VAL A 630 -32.97 18.31 -3.14
CA VAL A 630 -31.69 18.96 -3.43
C VAL A 630 -31.11 19.66 -2.21
N GLU A 631 -31.95 20.11 -1.30
CA GLU A 631 -31.58 20.73 -0.03
C GLU A 631 -30.89 19.75 0.94
N SER A 632 -30.86 18.45 0.62
CA SER A 632 -30.08 17.49 1.41
C SER A 632 -28.59 17.74 1.30
N VAL A 633 -28.11 18.31 0.19
CA VAL A 633 -26.66 18.43 -0.07
C VAL A 633 -25.98 19.56 0.70
N ASN A 634 -26.74 20.35 1.45
CA ASN A 634 -26.22 21.49 2.19
C ASN A 634 -26.81 21.62 3.61
N ASN A 635 -27.13 20.47 4.20
CA ASN A 635 -27.71 20.37 5.53
C ASN A 635 -26.68 19.94 6.60
N GLY A 636 -25.45 19.59 6.18
CA GLY A 636 -24.36 19.16 7.04
C GLY A 636 -24.36 17.68 7.40
N ASP A 637 -25.27 16.88 6.86
CA ASP A 637 -25.27 15.43 7.00
C ASP A 637 -24.35 14.81 5.95
N THR A 638 -23.20 14.30 6.40
CA THR A 638 -22.19 13.68 5.54
C THR A 638 -22.30 12.16 5.49
N SER A 639 -23.28 11.55 6.18
CA SER A 639 -23.42 10.10 6.27
C SER A 639 -24.32 9.53 5.17
N SER A 640 -23.80 8.52 4.47
CA SER A 640 -24.57 7.71 3.52
C SER A 640 -25.59 6.78 4.19
N ASP A 641 -25.54 6.60 5.51
CA ASP A 641 -26.45 5.69 6.24
C ASP A 641 -27.91 6.12 6.14
N ASN A 642 -28.15 7.42 5.93
CA ASN A 642 -29.47 7.99 5.79
C ASN A 642 -30.01 7.93 4.34
N TRP A 643 -29.25 7.36 3.41
CA TRP A 643 -29.62 7.27 2.01
C TRP A 643 -30.98 6.59 1.81
N GLY A 644 -31.84 7.21 1.00
CA GLY A 644 -33.21 6.74 0.76
C GLY A 644 -34.26 7.33 1.70
N ASN A 645 -33.86 8.05 2.74
CA ASN A 645 -34.73 8.89 3.56
C ASN A 645 -34.63 10.37 3.15
N SER A 646 -35.72 11.13 3.30
CA SER A 646 -35.72 12.58 3.07
C SER A 646 -34.64 13.27 3.91
N GLY A 647 -33.70 13.94 3.25
CA GLY A 647 -32.57 14.64 3.88
C GLY A 647 -31.25 13.86 3.86
N GLY A 648 -31.25 12.59 3.45
CA GLY A 648 -30.03 11.76 3.39
C GLY A 648 -29.22 11.86 2.10
N GLY A 649 -29.63 12.72 1.15
CA GLY A 649 -28.89 12.99 -0.08
C GLY A 649 -29.78 13.40 -1.25
N TRP A 650 -29.17 13.95 -2.29
CA TRP A 650 -29.79 14.26 -3.57
C TRP A 650 -29.52 13.18 -4.61
N ASN A 651 -30.51 12.95 -5.45
CA ASN A 651 -30.48 12.06 -6.61
C ASN A 651 -31.14 12.80 -7.77
N ASP A 652 -30.51 12.76 -8.94
CA ASP A 652 -31.05 13.43 -10.13
C ASP A 652 -32.39 12.80 -10.58
N GLY A 653 -33.09 13.51 -11.47
CA GLY A 653 -34.40 13.12 -11.97
C GLY A 653 -34.39 12.41 -13.32
N THR A 654 -33.22 12.16 -13.91
CA THR A 654 -33.03 11.84 -15.32
C THR A 654 -32.02 10.70 -15.55
N ARG A 655 -32.45 9.46 -15.30
CA ARG A 655 -31.64 8.24 -15.54
C ARG A 655 -30.92 8.23 -16.89
N PHE A 656 -29.65 7.82 -16.90
CA PHE A 656 -28.76 7.68 -18.06
C PHE A 656 -28.53 8.99 -18.84
N THR A 657 -28.93 10.13 -18.30
CA THR A 657 -28.86 11.41 -18.99
C THR A 657 -27.88 12.31 -18.27
N PHE A 658 -26.76 12.59 -18.93
CA PHE A 658 -25.72 13.50 -18.44
C PHE A 658 -25.48 14.61 -19.49
N PRO A 659 -24.96 15.78 -19.10
CA PRO A 659 -24.56 16.15 -17.74
C PRO A 659 -25.71 16.58 -16.85
N ASP A 660 -25.58 16.33 -15.55
CA ASP A 660 -26.41 16.90 -14.49
C ASP A 660 -25.71 18.07 -13.81
N TYR A 661 -26.49 19.00 -13.30
CA TYR A 661 -25.97 20.18 -12.60
C TYR A 661 -26.48 20.20 -11.16
N LEU A 662 -25.56 20.41 -10.23
CA LEU A 662 -25.86 20.68 -8.82
C LEU A 662 -25.15 21.97 -8.41
N THR A 663 -25.91 23.00 -8.05
CA THR A 663 -25.41 24.36 -7.81
C THR A 663 -25.68 24.79 -6.38
N LEU A 664 -24.68 25.37 -5.74
CA LEU A 664 -24.79 26.11 -4.49
C LEU A 664 -24.65 27.60 -4.77
N THR A 665 -25.66 28.38 -4.42
CA THR A 665 -25.65 29.84 -4.52
C THR A 665 -25.53 30.44 -3.13
N PHE A 666 -24.46 31.17 -2.88
CA PHE A 666 -24.19 31.83 -1.62
C PHE A 666 -25.01 33.13 -1.47
N ASP A 667 -25.34 33.47 -0.23
CA ASP A 667 -26.09 34.69 0.14
C ASP A 667 -25.37 36.00 -0.21
N SER A 668 -24.04 35.93 -0.32
CA SER A 668 -23.10 37.01 -0.55
C SER A 668 -21.86 36.48 -1.27
N LEU A 669 -21.01 37.36 -1.77
CA LEU A 669 -19.74 36.95 -2.38
C LEU A 669 -18.86 36.29 -1.30
N ARG A 670 -18.52 35.01 -1.49
CA ARG A 670 -17.68 34.24 -0.56
C ARG A 670 -16.32 33.97 -1.17
N THR A 671 -15.28 33.90 -0.33
CA THR A 671 -13.93 33.48 -0.76
C THR A 671 -13.69 32.05 -0.29
N ILE A 672 -13.85 31.09 -1.20
CA ILE A 672 -13.75 29.66 -0.92
C ILE A 672 -12.37 29.12 -1.26
N ASN A 673 -11.82 28.26 -0.41
CA ASN A 673 -10.49 27.69 -0.62
C ASN A 673 -10.42 26.17 -0.41
N LYS A 674 -11.54 25.54 -0.04
CA LYS A 674 -11.69 24.10 -0.03
C LYS A 674 -13.13 23.75 -0.38
N VAL A 675 -13.33 22.74 -1.21
CA VAL A 675 -14.64 22.16 -1.52
C VAL A 675 -14.56 20.68 -1.21
N VAL A 676 -15.59 20.14 -0.55
CA VAL A 676 -15.67 18.71 -0.22
C VAL A 676 -16.97 18.17 -0.78
N ILE A 677 -16.88 17.05 -1.49
CA ILE A 677 -18.01 16.40 -2.13
C ILE A 677 -18.14 15.02 -1.49
N TYR A 678 -19.28 14.74 -0.88
CA TYR A 678 -19.64 13.42 -0.40
C TYR A 678 -20.62 12.83 -1.42
N THR A 679 -20.20 11.78 -2.10
CA THR A 679 -21.06 10.98 -2.98
C THR A 679 -21.59 9.77 -2.20
N LEU A 680 -22.58 9.07 -2.75
CA LEU A 680 -23.11 7.87 -2.11
C LEU A 680 -22.00 6.82 -1.91
N ASP A 681 -21.72 6.51 -0.64
CA ASP A 681 -20.68 5.55 -0.24
C ASP A 681 -21.05 4.86 1.08
N SER A 682 -21.49 3.61 0.99
CA SER A 682 -21.81 2.75 2.14
C SER A 682 -21.51 1.30 1.79
N ALA A 683 -21.50 0.42 2.79
CA ALA A 683 -21.35 -1.02 2.57
C ALA A 683 -22.41 -1.60 1.60
N THR A 684 -23.60 -1.00 1.55
CA THR A 684 -24.67 -1.42 0.61
C THR A 684 -24.55 -0.75 -0.76
N TYR A 685 -24.09 0.50 -0.80
CA TYR A 685 -23.94 1.30 -2.01
C TYR A 685 -22.54 1.90 -2.06
N PRO A 686 -21.52 1.12 -2.42
CA PRO A 686 -20.14 1.60 -2.43
C PRO A 686 -19.94 2.65 -3.54
N ALA A 687 -19.14 3.69 -3.26
CA ALA A 687 -18.90 4.77 -4.20
C ALA A 687 -18.29 4.28 -5.53
N SER A 688 -17.47 3.24 -5.49
CA SER A 688 -16.88 2.60 -6.66
C SER A 688 -17.92 2.05 -7.65
N SER A 689 -19.16 1.83 -7.20
CA SER A 689 -20.27 1.38 -8.03
C SER A 689 -21.35 2.45 -8.21
N TYR A 690 -21.65 3.25 -7.18
CA TYR A 690 -22.82 4.14 -7.19
C TYR A 690 -22.50 5.63 -7.13
N GLY A 691 -21.25 5.99 -6.87
CA GLY A 691 -20.83 7.37 -6.73
C GLY A 691 -20.64 8.10 -8.07
N ILE A 692 -20.43 9.42 -8.01
CA ILE A 692 -20.06 10.20 -9.18
C ILE A 692 -18.68 9.78 -9.70
N LYS A 693 -18.52 9.72 -11.02
CA LYS A 693 -17.31 9.22 -11.69
C LYS A 693 -16.59 10.33 -12.46
N ASP A 694 -17.29 10.95 -13.40
CA ASP A 694 -16.75 12.04 -14.22
C ASP A 694 -17.52 13.32 -13.90
N TYR A 695 -16.83 14.41 -13.56
CA TYR A 695 -17.48 15.69 -13.26
C TYR A 695 -16.52 16.88 -13.41
N GLU A 696 -17.08 18.07 -13.54
CA GLU A 696 -16.36 19.34 -13.46
C GLU A 696 -16.83 20.13 -12.23
N LEU A 697 -15.89 20.60 -11.42
CA LEU A 697 -16.17 21.59 -10.37
C LEU A 697 -15.97 22.98 -10.99
N GLN A 698 -17.03 23.77 -10.98
CA GLN A 698 -17.06 25.10 -11.59
C GLN A 698 -17.44 26.17 -10.57
N TYR A 699 -17.01 27.40 -10.83
CA TYR A 699 -17.37 28.58 -10.03
C TYR A 699 -17.89 29.69 -10.93
N LEU A 700 -18.83 30.47 -10.42
CA LEU A 700 -19.40 31.60 -11.12
C LEU A 700 -18.43 32.79 -11.08
N LEU A 701 -18.14 33.40 -12.22
CA LEU A 701 -17.35 34.63 -12.27
C LEU A 701 -18.05 35.75 -11.47
N PRO A 702 -17.30 36.60 -10.74
CA PRO A 702 -17.90 37.69 -9.98
C PRO A 702 -18.81 38.59 -10.82
N GLY A 703 -20.10 38.65 -10.46
CA GLY A 703 -21.12 39.42 -11.18
C GLY A 703 -21.75 38.70 -12.39
N GLY A 704 -21.38 37.45 -12.65
CA GLY A 704 -21.96 36.60 -13.68
C GLY A 704 -23.40 36.17 -13.38
N ASP A 705 -24.12 35.78 -14.42
CA ASP A 705 -25.48 35.23 -14.33
C ASP A 705 -25.40 33.69 -14.16
N PRO A 706 -25.92 33.11 -13.05
CA PRO A 706 -25.88 31.66 -12.84
C PRO A 706 -26.58 30.86 -13.94
N ASP A 707 -27.52 31.45 -14.67
CA ASP A 707 -28.24 30.82 -15.79
C ASP A 707 -27.47 30.87 -17.12
N ASN A 708 -26.38 31.66 -17.21
CA ASN A 708 -25.55 31.78 -18.39
C ASN A 708 -24.31 30.88 -18.28
N THR A 709 -24.19 29.86 -19.14
CA THR A 709 -23.07 28.91 -19.09
C THR A 709 -21.69 29.54 -19.32
N ASP A 710 -21.62 30.66 -20.04
CA ASP A 710 -20.35 31.33 -20.36
C ASP A 710 -19.78 32.11 -19.15
N ASP A 711 -20.60 32.36 -18.12
CA ASP A 711 -20.18 33.05 -16.90
C ASP A 711 -19.57 32.10 -15.86
N TRP A 712 -19.49 30.80 -16.16
CA TRP A 712 -18.91 29.77 -15.29
C TRP A 712 -17.52 29.37 -15.76
N GLU A 713 -16.57 29.33 -14.83
CA GLU A 713 -15.21 28.84 -15.06
C GLU A 713 -15.02 27.45 -14.44
N THR A 714 -14.37 26.54 -15.18
CA THR A 714 -14.01 25.21 -14.67
C THR A 714 -12.73 25.30 -13.85
N TYR A 715 -12.84 25.02 -12.56
CA TYR A 715 -11.67 24.88 -11.69
C TYR A 715 -10.92 23.57 -12.00
N VAL A 716 -11.64 22.46 -12.07
CA VAL A 716 -11.06 21.14 -12.33
C VAL A 716 -12.07 20.22 -13.01
N ALA A 717 -11.58 19.37 -13.90
CA ALA A 717 -12.30 18.23 -14.45
C ALA A 717 -11.71 16.93 -13.87
N VAL A 718 -12.57 16.08 -13.34
CA VAL A 718 -12.23 14.79 -12.74
C VAL A 718 -12.85 13.69 -13.60
N THR A 719 -12.10 12.62 -13.83
CA THR A 719 -12.56 11.43 -14.56
C THR A 719 -12.21 10.16 -13.81
N GLY A 720 -13.10 9.17 -13.79
CA GLY A 720 -12.87 7.86 -13.19
C GLY A 720 -12.84 7.84 -11.67
N ASN A 721 -13.51 8.78 -11.00
CA ASN A 721 -13.56 8.80 -9.53
C ASN A 721 -14.32 7.59 -8.97
N THR A 722 -13.73 6.89 -7.99
CA THR A 722 -14.36 5.80 -7.24
C THR A 722 -14.45 6.09 -5.74
N SER A 723 -13.97 7.24 -5.27
CA SER A 723 -13.97 7.62 -3.85
C SER A 723 -15.30 8.23 -3.42
N GLY A 724 -15.76 7.87 -2.21
CA GLY A 724 -16.97 8.42 -1.59
C GLY A 724 -16.86 9.86 -1.10
N LYS A 725 -15.64 10.31 -0.82
CA LYS A 725 -15.34 11.68 -0.37
C LYS A 725 -14.24 12.27 -1.25
N ILE A 726 -14.55 13.33 -1.97
CA ILE A 726 -13.57 14.07 -2.77
C ILE A 726 -13.30 15.43 -2.13
N THR A 727 -12.04 15.81 -1.98
CA THR A 727 -11.63 17.12 -1.45
C THR A 727 -10.82 17.88 -2.50
N HIS A 728 -11.28 19.08 -2.84
CA HIS A 728 -10.58 20.02 -3.71
C HIS A 728 -10.08 21.20 -2.89
N TYR A 729 -8.78 21.45 -2.92
CA TYR A 729 -8.19 22.67 -2.35
C TYR A 729 -8.04 23.71 -3.47
N LEU A 730 -8.64 24.88 -3.31
CA LEU A 730 -8.69 25.93 -4.34
C LEU A 730 -7.69 27.05 -4.00
N PRO A 731 -7.19 27.80 -5.00
CA PRO A 731 -6.29 28.94 -4.80
C PRO A 731 -6.92 30.16 -4.09
N SER A 732 -8.09 29.99 -3.46
CA SER A 732 -8.98 31.01 -2.90
C SER A 732 -9.71 31.78 -3.99
N ILE A 733 -10.93 31.32 -4.29
CA ILE A 733 -11.77 31.86 -5.35
C ILE A 733 -12.87 32.70 -4.72
N SER A 734 -13.00 33.95 -5.16
CA SER A 734 -14.13 34.79 -4.79
C SER A 734 -15.28 34.53 -5.76
N THR A 735 -16.40 34.03 -5.26
CA THR A 735 -17.55 33.65 -6.08
C THR A 735 -18.86 33.79 -5.31
N GLN A 736 -19.95 33.99 -6.04
CA GLN A 736 -21.32 33.97 -5.52
C GLN A 736 -21.95 32.57 -5.64
N ALA A 737 -21.38 31.66 -6.44
CA ALA A 737 -21.88 30.30 -6.59
C ALA A 737 -20.81 29.30 -7.04
N ILE A 738 -20.98 28.04 -6.65
CA ILE A 738 -20.24 26.90 -7.22
C ILE A 738 -21.23 25.88 -7.77
N ARG A 739 -20.81 25.11 -8.77
CA ARG A 739 -21.61 24.00 -9.26
C ARG A 739 -20.76 22.79 -9.62
N LEU A 740 -21.35 21.61 -9.47
CA LEU A 740 -20.88 20.38 -10.08
C LEU A 740 -21.63 20.20 -11.40
N LYS A 741 -20.87 20.01 -12.48
CA LYS A 741 -21.37 19.49 -13.75
C LYS A 741 -20.96 18.02 -13.82
N ILE A 742 -21.88 17.13 -13.46
CA ILE A 742 -21.63 15.69 -13.36
C ILE A 742 -21.85 15.09 -14.74
N ASN A 743 -20.79 14.53 -15.31
CA ASN A 743 -20.77 13.98 -16.67
C ASN A 743 -20.99 12.45 -16.71
N ASP A 744 -20.72 11.74 -15.62
CA ASP A 744 -20.95 10.28 -15.50
C ASP A 744 -20.98 9.83 -14.02
N SER A 745 -21.66 8.71 -13.74
CA SER A 745 -21.62 7.99 -12.46
C SER A 745 -20.98 6.61 -12.64
N ASN A 746 -20.56 5.96 -11.56
CA ASN A 746 -19.87 4.66 -11.66
C ASN A 746 -20.77 3.53 -12.19
N ASP A 747 -22.08 3.64 -12.01
CA ASP A 747 -23.08 2.76 -12.63
C ASP A 747 -23.61 3.29 -13.98
N GLY A 748 -23.22 4.50 -14.37
CA GLY A 748 -23.70 5.22 -15.55
C GLY A 748 -25.21 5.52 -15.51
N GLU A 749 -25.86 5.42 -14.35
CA GLU A 749 -27.31 5.54 -14.25
C GLU A 749 -27.79 6.88 -13.69
N TRP A 750 -27.26 7.29 -12.54
CA TRP A 750 -27.77 8.44 -11.77
C TRP A 750 -26.63 9.19 -11.07
N SER A 751 -26.72 10.52 -11.06
CA SER A 751 -25.92 11.41 -10.23
C SER A 751 -26.45 11.42 -8.79
N ARG A 752 -25.58 11.10 -7.82
CA ARG A 752 -25.95 10.97 -6.41
C ARG A 752 -24.96 11.70 -5.51
N ILE A 753 -25.45 12.66 -4.73
CA ILE A 753 -24.62 13.46 -3.82
C ILE A 753 -25.25 13.41 -2.43
N ILE A 754 -24.44 13.10 -1.43
CA ILE A 754 -24.82 13.14 -0.01
C ILE A 754 -24.73 14.59 0.49
N GLU A 755 -23.56 15.20 0.35
CA GLU A 755 -23.29 16.57 0.81
C GLU A 755 -22.29 17.25 -0.14
N PHE A 756 -22.51 18.55 -0.40
CA PHE A 756 -21.62 19.41 -1.17
C PHE A 756 -21.21 20.60 -0.30
N GLU A 757 -19.98 20.54 0.20
CA GLU A 757 -19.46 21.52 1.14
C GLU A 757 -18.52 22.51 0.47
N ALA A 758 -18.57 23.76 0.93
CA ALA A 758 -17.68 24.82 0.48
C ALA A 758 -17.13 25.53 1.71
N TYR A 759 -15.81 25.57 1.83
CA TYR A 759 -15.13 26.07 3.00
C TYR A 759 -14.43 27.39 2.70
N GLN A 760 -14.61 28.32 3.62
CA GLN A 760 -13.89 29.57 3.71
C GLN A 760 -12.97 29.50 4.94
N ALA A 761 -11.66 29.65 4.73
CA ALA A 761 -10.75 29.82 5.88
C ALA A 761 -10.90 31.24 6.44
N THR A 762 -11.47 31.34 7.63
CA THR A 762 -11.70 32.61 8.34
C THR A 762 -10.63 32.89 9.39
N GLY A 763 -9.90 31.86 9.82
CA GLY A 763 -8.74 32.01 10.72
C GLY A 763 -7.62 32.85 10.10
N ILE A 764 -6.75 33.39 10.95
CA ILE A 764 -5.67 34.32 10.56
C ILE A 764 -4.79 33.75 9.45
N GLY A 765 -4.38 32.47 9.54
CA GLY A 765 -3.54 31.83 8.53
C GLY A 765 -4.25 31.72 7.18
N GLY A 766 -5.56 31.43 7.20
CA GLY A 766 -6.39 31.43 6.00
C GLY A 766 -6.50 32.81 5.36
N ARG A 767 -6.83 33.85 6.15
CA ARG A 767 -6.93 35.23 5.66
C ARG A 767 -5.61 35.74 5.10
N LEU A 768 -4.50 35.47 5.79
CA LEU A 768 -3.17 35.85 5.36
C LEU A 768 -2.82 35.18 4.02
N ARG A 769 -3.04 33.86 3.90
CA ARG A 769 -2.82 33.14 2.63
C ARG A 769 -3.63 33.73 1.49
N ASN A 770 -4.93 33.95 1.71
CA ASN A 770 -5.81 34.50 0.68
C ASN A 770 -5.35 35.90 0.23
N TYR A 771 -4.96 36.74 1.19
CA TYR A 771 -4.48 38.09 0.90
C TYR A 771 -3.13 38.08 0.17
N LEU A 772 -2.18 37.25 0.62
CA LEU A 772 -0.88 37.09 -0.05
C LEU A 772 -1.07 36.60 -1.48
N ASN A 773 -1.92 35.59 -1.72
CA ASN A 773 -2.24 35.13 -3.08
C ASN A 773 -2.77 36.27 -3.97
N SER A 774 -3.66 37.13 -3.45
CA SER A 774 -4.17 38.27 -4.22
C SER A 774 -3.09 39.29 -4.64
N ILE A 775 -1.94 39.26 -3.97
CA ILE A 775 -0.80 40.12 -4.27
C ILE A 775 0.22 39.41 -5.17
N THR A 776 0.52 38.14 -4.87
CA THR A 776 1.67 37.40 -5.42
C THR A 776 1.31 36.41 -6.53
N ASP A 777 0.02 36.21 -6.84
CA ASP A 777 -0.37 35.36 -7.96
C ASP A 777 0.29 35.85 -9.26
N ALA A 778 0.93 34.92 -9.98
CA ALA A 778 1.79 35.24 -11.11
C ALA A 778 1.05 35.79 -12.33
N THR A 779 -0.27 35.62 -12.40
CA THR A 779 -1.07 36.02 -13.58
C THR A 779 -2.06 37.13 -13.23
N THR A 780 -2.67 37.06 -12.06
CA THR A 780 -3.79 37.93 -11.65
C THR A 780 -3.47 38.78 -10.43
N GLY A 781 -2.33 38.55 -9.78
CA GLY A 781 -1.92 39.25 -8.58
C GLY A 781 -1.63 40.73 -8.84
N LEU A 782 -1.72 41.52 -7.77
CA LEU A 782 -1.40 42.95 -7.82
C LEU A 782 0.02 43.21 -8.34
N ILE A 783 1.00 42.40 -7.94
CA ILE A 783 2.41 42.56 -8.38
C ILE A 783 2.54 42.29 -9.88
N ALA A 784 1.98 41.18 -10.37
CA ALA A 784 1.99 40.83 -11.79
C ALA A 784 1.32 41.94 -12.64
N THR A 785 0.19 42.47 -12.17
CA THR A 785 -0.52 43.57 -12.85
C THR A 785 0.32 44.85 -12.94
N ILE A 786 1.08 45.18 -11.87
CA ILE A 786 1.98 46.33 -11.85
C ILE A 786 3.16 46.09 -12.79
N GLU A 787 3.73 44.88 -12.78
CA GLU A 787 4.85 44.49 -13.65
C GLU A 787 4.47 44.59 -15.13
N ASP A 788 3.34 44.02 -15.54
CA ASP A 788 2.83 44.11 -16.91
C ASP A 788 2.62 45.56 -17.38
N SER A 789 2.10 46.41 -16.49
CA SER A 789 1.92 47.84 -16.75
C SER A 789 3.26 48.56 -16.96
N LEU A 790 4.28 48.24 -16.15
CA LEU A 790 5.62 48.81 -16.28
C LEU A 790 6.34 48.30 -17.53
N LEU A 791 6.21 47.02 -17.86
CA LEU A 791 6.76 46.43 -19.09
C LEU A 791 6.15 47.08 -20.33
N SER A 792 4.82 47.24 -20.35
CA SER A 792 4.11 47.93 -21.44
C SER A 792 4.53 49.40 -21.58
N GLN A 793 4.78 50.10 -20.46
CA GLN A 793 5.29 51.47 -20.49
C GLN A 793 6.71 51.53 -21.06
N ASN A 794 7.59 50.62 -20.65
CA ASN A 794 8.95 50.52 -21.16
C ASN A 794 8.97 50.25 -22.67
N GLU A 795 8.12 49.35 -23.16
CA GLU A 795 7.97 49.08 -24.59
C GLU A 795 7.56 50.34 -25.35
N SER A 796 6.54 51.08 -24.88
CA SER A 796 6.15 52.34 -25.54
C SER A 796 7.24 53.43 -25.47
N PHE A 797 8.06 53.44 -24.41
CA PHE A 797 9.21 54.36 -24.35
C PHE A 797 10.29 53.97 -25.35
N GLN A 798 10.54 52.68 -25.52
CA GLN A 798 11.53 52.18 -26.47
C GLN A 798 11.12 52.49 -27.91
N GLU A 799 9.85 52.27 -28.27
CA GLU A 799 9.30 52.68 -29.57
C GLU A 799 9.46 54.21 -29.82
N LYS A 800 9.24 55.04 -28.79
CA LYS A 800 9.45 56.49 -28.90
C LYS A 800 10.91 56.86 -29.10
N ILE A 801 11.83 56.17 -28.43
CA ILE A 801 13.27 56.39 -28.59
C ILE A 801 13.67 56.04 -30.03
N GLU A 802 13.28 54.87 -30.53
CA GLU A 802 13.57 54.44 -31.90
C GLU A 802 13.03 55.43 -32.93
N ALA A 803 11.78 55.87 -32.78
CA ALA A 803 11.20 56.88 -33.67
C ALA A 803 11.95 58.23 -33.61
N GLN A 804 12.45 58.65 -32.46
CA GLN A 804 13.27 59.87 -32.35
C GLN A 804 14.65 59.68 -32.97
N GLU A 805 15.27 58.52 -32.79
CA GLU A 805 16.56 58.18 -33.41
C GLU A 805 16.45 58.20 -34.94
N ASP A 806 15.40 57.62 -35.51
CA ASP A 806 15.12 57.67 -36.96
C ASP A 806 14.94 59.12 -37.46
N ILE A 807 14.21 59.96 -36.71
CA ILE A 807 14.03 61.38 -37.05
C ILE A 807 15.38 62.12 -37.02
N LEU A 808 16.20 61.87 -36.00
CA LEU A 808 17.54 62.45 -35.87
C LEU A 808 18.45 61.99 -37.01
N GLU A 809 18.33 60.74 -37.45
CA GLU A 809 19.09 60.18 -38.57
C GLU A 809 18.71 60.83 -39.90
N ILE A 810 17.42 60.94 -40.19
CA ILE A 810 16.93 61.63 -41.40
C ILE A 810 17.40 63.10 -41.39
N ARG A 811 17.37 63.75 -40.22
CA ARG A 811 17.86 65.13 -40.10
C ARG A 811 19.36 65.21 -40.35
N ARG A 812 20.14 64.27 -39.82
CA ARG A 812 21.59 64.14 -40.05
C ARG A 812 21.89 63.97 -41.54
N GLU A 813 21.22 63.06 -42.23
CA GLU A 813 21.39 62.86 -43.67
C GLU A 813 21.05 64.12 -44.48
N SER A 814 19.93 64.78 -44.16
CA SER A 814 19.54 66.02 -44.84
C SER A 814 20.60 67.11 -44.67
N LEU A 815 21.13 67.28 -43.45
CA LEU A 815 22.20 68.24 -43.19
C LEU A 815 23.49 67.86 -43.91
N TRP A 816 23.82 66.57 -43.98
CA TRP A 816 24.98 66.07 -44.71
C TRP A 816 24.89 66.37 -46.21
N ARG A 817 23.73 66.10 -46.83
CA ARG A 817 23.49 66.44 -48.25
C ARG A 817 23.61 67.94 -48.52
N GLN A 818 23.05 68.78 -47.63
CA GLN A 818 23.19 70.25 -47.73
C GLN A 818 24.66 70.67 -47.64
N PHE A 819 25.42 70.08 -46.72
CA PHE A 819 26.84 70.37 -46.55
C PHE A 819 27.66 69.97 -47.78
N THR A 820 27.46 68.76 -48.31
CA THR A 820 28.14 68.30 -49.55
C THR A 820 27.81 69.20 -50.74
N GLN A 821 26.55 69.64 -50.87
CA GLN A 821 26.14 70.55 -51.94
C GLN A 821 26.80 71.93 -51.79
N MET A 822 26.92 72.45 -50.56
CA MET A 822 27.69 73.68 -50.30
C MET A 822 29.16 73.52 -50.65
N GLU A 823 29.81 72.39 -50.35
CA GLU A 823 31.18 72.12 -50.77
C GLU A 823 31.34 72.09 -52.30
N GLN A 824 30.38 71.50 -53.02
CA GLN A 824 30.38 71.52 -54.48
C GLN A 824 30.23 72.93 -55.04
N TYR A 825 29.33 73.74 -54.48
CA TYR A 825 29.19 75.14 -54.88
C TYR A 825 30.45 75.95 -54.58
N LEU A 826 31.10 75.74 -53.42
CA LEU A 826 32.37 76.37 -53.08
C LEU A 826 33.48 75.96 -54.05
N SER A 827 33.57 74.68 -54.40
CA SER A 827 34.52 74.15 -55.38
C SER A 827 34.28 74.76 -56.77
N MET A 828 33.02 74.85 -57.21
CA MET A 828 32.64 75.55 -58.44
C MET A 828 33.03 77.02 -58.41
N MET A 829 32.73 77.74 -57.33
CA MET A 829 33.12 79.14 -57.16
C MET A 829 34.64 79.32 -57.17
N GLN A 830 35.40 78.44 -56.53
CA GLN A 830 36.87 78.44 -56.59
C GLN A 830 37.37 78.16 -58.00
N SER A 831 36.78 77.21 -58.73
CA SER A 831 37.12 76.93 -60.13
C SER A 831 36.81 78.12 -61.05
N GLN A 832 35.69 78.81 -60.82
CA GLN A 832 35.28 79.99 -61.57
C GLN A 832 36.17 81.19 -61.24
N SER A 833 36.56 81.36 -59.96
CA SER A 833 37.55 82.35 -59.52
C SER A 833 38.90 82.10 -60.19
N ASN A 834 39.38 80.85 -60.20
CA ASN A 834 40.61 80.46 -60.87
C ASN A 834 40.54 80.69 -62.39
N TRP A 835 39.41 80.36 -63.03
CA TRP A 835 39.18 80.62 -64.45
C TRP A 835 39.16 82.13 -64.76
N LEU A 836 38.48 82.94 -63.95
CA LEU A 836 38.50 84.40 -64.06
C LEU A 836 39.93 84.94 -63.91
N PHE A 837 40.71 84.41 -62.97
CA PHE A 837 42.10 84.79 -62.76
C PHE A 837 42.99 84.43 -63.96
N GLN A 838 42.77 83.26 -64.57
CA GLN A 838 43.44 82.86 -65.82
C GLN A 838 43.02 83.76 -66.99
N GLN A 839 41.74 84.11 -67.12
CA GLN A 839 41.25 84.99 -68.18
C GLN A 839 41.79 86.43 -68.03
N ILE A 840 41.88 86.94 -66.80
CA ILE A 840 42.55 88.22 -66.49
C ILE A 840 44.04 88.15 -66.84
N SER A 841 44.69 87.02 -66.56
CA SER A 841 46.09 86.79 -66.93
C SER A 841 46.30 86.74 -68.45
N VAL A 842 45.38 86.12 -69.20
CA VAL A 842 45.36 86.11 -70.68
C VAL A 842 45.06 87.49 -71.25
N LEU A 843 44.15 88.26 -70.66
CA LEU A 843 43.89 89.66 -71.05
C LEU A 843 45.11 90.56 -70.80
N ASN A 844 45.83 90.36 -69.69
CA ASN A 844 47.10 91.03 -69.43
C ASN A 844 48.18 90.65 -70.46
N ALA A 845 48.22 89.37 -70.87
CA ALA A 845 49.13 88.89 -71.93
C ALA A 845 48.77 89.42 -73.33
N LEU A 846 47.48 89.63 -73.62
CA LEU A 846 47.01 90.23 -74.87
C LEU A 846 47.24 91.75 -74.90
N SER A 847 47.19 92.44 -73.74
CA SER A 847 47.59 93.85 -73.66
C SER A 847 49.09 94.08 -73.83
N THR A 848 49.91 93.04 -73.63
CA THR A 848 51.37 93.11 -73.83
C THR A 848 51.79 92.78 -75.27
N ASN A 849 51.03 91.99 -76.03
CA ASN A 849 51.31 91.69 -77.45
C ASN A 849 50.88 92.77 -78.45
N GLN A 850 50.58 93.99 -77.99
CA GLN A 850 50.61 95.21 -78.81
C GLN A 850 51.91 96.01 -78.65
N ARG A 851 53.01 95.32 -78.32
CA ARG A 851 54.39 95.75 -78.65
C ARG A 851 55.29 94.57 -78.97
#